data_AF-A0A7U9MWJ4-F1
#
_entry.id   AF-A0A7U9MWJ4-F1
#
_cell.length_a   1.000
_cell.length_b   1.000
_cell.length_c   1.000
_cell.angle_alpha   90.00
_cell.angle_beta   90.00
_cell.angle_gamma   90.00
#
_symmetry.space_group_name_H-M   'P 1'
#
loop_
_entity.id
_entity.type
_entity.pdbx_description
1 polymer ?
#
loop_
_entity_poly.entity_id
_entity_poly.type
_entity_poly.pdbx_seq_one_letter_code
_entity_poly.pdbx_strand_id
1 'polypeptide(L)'
;MERGIYFDGWYRDNHCYHPSLPFRSMRMVEDLEKYKGTILVWSVMGGGSISLPYLENEAFGEVDPRLRFYGYMNDAEFIAECNKRGIKTMGIVFEVQGWEFPVTVSEDGRSMKQFNVIREGEAADTYGLNEFASGKFDGLFRTSLKDYYPQGIFNSDGERVTDLQEEVAARTFRGEPVHAQWVEVVGHSKTCYQTCRNNPVWREYLKKIMELQIDAGVAGIQLDEAELPITSMGAGGCFCKDCRKQFRAYLQKRKAAGSLSPVYEHIDLESFDYQEYILEKGYASPEESPMFRDYYEFQMRAVKKHFTELADHAREYARRTQNKEILVSGNFFNCMPVYYPFEDKVDVIITEMEKTLFRQPHWYRYISGYSNTKPVIVAENPYGGIVPQLLEMLEAGQGYDLYRLFLLEASVYGCNMSVPYGGWMGNTIKNAFYPPASVTAQVQGFLAEHEEYYSKDSSAMIMVAYSFPSYYWREVTKSGGANALVEDESILFYKSLDMESEGASRLPFWEVIHLMSDRQVIYDVRMFGDEDLRPDRVDVSQWQQYELIVLPECDFLTANQREELEKYIDRGGRLLMFGKTAENCPGWARQMAEKKNVIICDNPASRGEAMELFGQVFEELNDRIAQVKVRVEDVSLQNFVGVHCHRNHGVNTIHLLNYRYDRKEDRVQPIEHVRLEARIPSEATSVRCMDLDGKEIPCQARAAQGRLTVKLEKLPLYAVVEIRC
;
A
#
# COMPACT_ATOMS: atom_id res chain seq x y z
N MET A 1 -16.98 -5.09 2.29
CA MET A 1 -15.53 -5.00 2.02
C MET A 1 -15.32 -5.06 0.51
N GLU A 2 -14.33 -4.37 -0.05
CA GLU A 2 -13.94 -4.59 -1.45
C GLU A 2 -13.09 -5.86 -1.53
N ARG A 3 -13.53 -6.85 -2.32
CA ARG A 3 -12.75 -8.03 -2.70
C ARG A 3 -11.94 -7.70 -3.95
N GLY A 4 -10.66 -7.40 -3.73
CA GLY A 4 -9.72 -7.02 -4.77
C GLY A 4 -9.14 -8.23 -5.50
N ILE A 5 -8.86 -8.05 -6.78
CA ILE A 5 -8.08 -8.99 -7.59
C ILE A 5 -6.87 -8.21 -8.14
N TYR A 6 -5.66 -8.67 -7.83
CA TYR A 6 -4.44 -8.15 -8.44
C TYR A 6 -4.32 -8.76 -9.84
N PHE A 7 -4.68 -7.97 -10.85
CA PHE A 7 -5.08 -8.47 -12.17
C PHE A 7 -4.17 -7.95 -13.29
N ASP A 8 -2.87 -8.19 -13.22
CA ASP A 8 -2.04 -7.91 -14.39
C ASP A 8 -2.41 -8.85 -15.55
N GLY A 9 -2.66 -10.13 -15.24
CA GLY A 9 -2.97 -11.17 -16.23
C GLY A 9 -1.74 -11.75 -16.92
N TRP A 10 -0.53 -11.59 -16.36
CA TRP A 10 0.71 -12.17 -16.89
C TRP A 10 0.62 -13.67 -17.06
N TYR A 11 1.19 -14.22 -18.14
CA TYR A 11 1.16 -15.65 -18.41
C TYR A 11 2.12 -16.45 -17.51
N ARG A 12 1.73 -17.69 -17.17
CA ARG A 12 2.61 -18.66 -16.53
C ARG A 12 3.85 -18.95 -17.38
N ASP A 13 4.94 -19.33 -16.72
CA ASP A 13 6.22 -19.70 -17.35
C ASP A 13 6.80 -18.62 -18.29
N ASN A 14 6.43 -17.35 -18.06
CA ASN A 14 6.86 -16.21 -18.85
C ASN A 14 7.30 -15.05 -17.96
N HIS A 15 8.05 -14.11 -18.52
CA HIS A 15 8.37 -12.89 -17.79
C HIS A 15 7.16 -11.96 -17.74
N CYS A 16 7.02 -11.26 -16.62
CA CYS A 16 6.05 -10.18 -16.47
C CYS A 16 6.58 -8.90 -17.14
N TYR A 17 6.21 -8.65 -18.39
CA TYR A 17 6.76 -7.56 -19.20
C TYR A 17 5.99 -6.25 -19.02
N HIS A 18 6.41 -5.39 -18.08
CA HIS A 18 5.89 -4.02 -18.00
C HIS A 18 6.15 -3.22 -19.29
N PRO A 19 5.36 -2.16 -19.55
CA PRO A 19 4.13 -1.76 -18.85
C PRO A 19 2.85 -2.30 -19.53
N SER A 20 2.98 -2.95 -20.69
CA SER A 20 1.83 -3.41 -21.50
C SER A 20 1.32 -4.77 -21.03
N LEU A 21 0.07 -4.80 -20.57
CA LEU A 21 -0.54 -5.99 -19.98
C LEU A 21 -1.08 -6.95 -21.06
N PRO A 22 -1.21 -8.27 -20.79
CA PRO A 22 -1.64 -9.23 -21.80
C PRO A 22 -3.11 -9.08 -22.22
N PHE A 23 -3.44 -9.67 -23.39
CA PHE A 23 -4.80 -9.67 -23.92
C PHE A 23 -5.84 -10.24 -22.94
N ARG A 24 -7.01 -9.60 -22.94
CA ARG A 24 -8.14 -9.98 -22.11
C ARG A 24 -9.04 -10.99 -22.81
N SER A 25 -9.72 -11.82 -22.04
CA SER A 25 -10.63 -12.84 -22.58
C SER A 25 -11.88 -13.03 -21.73
N MET A 26 -12.95 -13.56 -22.34
CA MET A 26 -14.17 -13.94 -21.62
C MET A 26 -13.90 -14.96 -20.50
N ARG A 27 -12.91 -15.84 -20.68
CA ARG A 27 -12.53 -16.81 -19.66
C ARG A 27 -12.06 -16.12 -18.37
N MET A 28 -11.31 -15.04 -18.49
CA MET A 28 -10.88 -14.25 -17.33
C MET A 28 -12.09 -13.66 -16.61
N VAL A 29 -13.06 -13.11 -17.35
CA VAL A 29 -14.30 -12.57 -16.76
C VAL A 29 -15.07 -13.64 -15.97
N GLU A 30 -15.21 -14.86 -16.51
CA GLU A 30 -15.85 -15.98 -15.82
C GLU A 30 -15.13 -16.35 -14.50
N ASP A 31 -13.78 -16.36 -14.52
CA ASP A 31 -12.98 -16.62 -13.33
C ASP A 31 -13.17 -15.51 -12.28
N LEU A 32 -13.22 -14.24 -12.69
CA LEU A 32 -13.47 -13.10 -11.80
C LEU A 32 -14.83 -13.18 -11.10
N GLU A 33 -15.88 -13.57 -11.82
CA GLU A 33 -17.21 -13.84 -11.24
C GLU A 33 -17.16 -14.99 -10.22
N LYS A 34 -16.45 -16.07 -10.57
CA LYS A 34 -16.26 -17.22 -9.69
C LYS A 34 -15.52 -16.83 -8.41
N TYR A 35 -14.55 -15.93 -8.51
CA TYR A 35 -13.78 -15.41 -7.37
C TYR A 35 -14.48 -14.26 -6.65
N LYS A 36 -15.72 -13.92 -7.01
CA LYS A 36 -16.51 -12.86 -6.37
C LYS A 36 -15.78 -11.51 -6.34
N GLY A 37 -14.91 -11.26 -7.32
CA GLY A 37 -14.14 -10.03 -7.41
C GLY A 37 -15.07 -8.82 -7.55
N THR A 38 -14.79 -7.76 -6.80
CA THR A 38 -15.57 -6.51 -6.84
C THR A 38 -14.79 -5.36 -7.49
N ILE A 39 -13.47 -5.48 -7.49
CA ILE A 39 -12.56 -4.47 -8.03
C ILE A 39 -11.26 -5.14 -8.51
N LEU A 40 -10.74 -4.68 -9.64
CA LEU A 40 -9.48 -5.13 -10.22
C LEU A 40 -8.44 -4.02 -10.03
N VAL A 41 -7.29 -4.37 -9.47
CA VAL A 41 -6.17 -3.45 -9.20
C VAL A 41 -4.96 -3.83 -10.07
N TRP A 42 -4.16 -2.85 -10.48
CA TRP A 42 -3.14 -2.97 -11.55
C TRP A 42 -3.69 -3.67 -12.81
N SER A 43 -4.88 -3.24 -13.27
CA SER A 43 -5.71 -4.15 -14.04
C SER A 43 -5.69 -4.01 -15.56
N VAL A 44 -5.68 -2.79 -16.11
CA VAL A 44 -5.84 -2.56 -17.57
C VAL A 44 -5.11 -1.32 -18.04
N MET A 45 -4.75 -1.31 -19.33
CA MET A 45 -4.26 -0.13 -20.06
C MET A 45 -3.00 0.53 -19.47
N GLY A 46 -1.91 -0.23 -19.32
CA GLY A 46 -0.63 0.27 -18.84
C GLY A 46 0.30 0.86 -19.91
N GLY A 47 0.01 0.66 -21.20
CA GLY A 47 0.90 0.99 -22.32
C GLY A 47 1.16 2.50 -22.55
N GLY A 48 0.54 3.39 -21.77
CA GLY A 48 0.75 4.84 -21.86
C GLY A 48 2.19 5.27 -21.63
N SER A 49 2.93 4.51 -20.82
CA SER A 49 4.36 4.68 -20.56
C SER A 49 5.27 4.29 -21.73
N ILE A 50 4.71 3.66 -22.77
CA ILE A 50 5.37 3.43 -24.07
C ILE A 50 5.04 4.61 -25.00
N SER A 51 3.75 4.84 -25.27
CA SER A 51 3.27 5.99 -26.05
C SER A 51 1.73 6.10 -25.97
N LEU A 52 1.16 7.29 -26.17
CA LEU A 52 -0.30 7.47 -26.21
C LEU A 52 -0.99 6.66 -27.34
N PRO A 53 -0.47 6.61 -28.59
CA PRO A 53 -1.06 5.77 -29.64
C PRO A 53 -1.06 4.27 -29.32
N TYR A 54 -0.02 3.79 -28.61
CA TYR A 54 0.04 2.39 -28.18
C TYR A 54 -1.07 2.09 -27.16
N LEU A 55 -1.24 2.95 -26.15
CA LEU A 55 -2.31 2.85 -25.17
C LEU A 55 -3.71 2.89 -25.81
N GLU A 56 -3.92 3.80 -26.78
CA GLU A 56 -5.19 3.87 -27.50
C GLU A 56 -5.45 2.58 -28.30
N ASN A 57 -4.40 1.96 -28.84
CA ASN A 57 -4.49 0.66 -29.49
C ASN A 57 -4.75 -0.49 -28.51
N GLU A 58 -4.21 -0.47 -27.29
CA GLU A 58 -4.60 -1.43 -26.23
C GLU A 58 -6.10 -1.31 -25.90
N ALA A 59 -6.58 -0.08 -25.76
CA ALA A 59 -7.95 0.22 -25.39
C ALA A 59 -8.97 -0.12 -26.51
N PHE A 60 -8.71 0.33 -27.74
CA PHE A 60 -9.69 0.35 -28.83
C PHE A 60 -9.22 -0.33 -30.13
N GLY A 61 -8.02 -0.91 -30.11
CA GLY A 61 -7.45 -1.60 -31.26
C GLY A 61 -8.30 -2.77 -31.74
N GLU A 62 -8.13 -3.13 -33.00
CA GLU A 62 -8.78 -4.30 -33.58
C GLU A 62 -8.11 -5.59 -33.08
N VAL A 63 -8.92 -6.49 -32.53
CA VAL A 63 -8.50 -7.84 -32.17
C VAL A 63 -8.65 -8.75 -33.37
N ASP A 64 -7.59 -9.51 -33.68
CA ASP A 64 -7.56 -10.47 -34.79
C ASP A 64 -8.76 -11.45 -34.73
N PRO A 65 -9.45 -11.74 -35.85
CA PRO A 65 -10.61 -12.64 -35.86
C PRO A 65 -10.35 -14.02 -35.27
N ARG A 66 -9.12 -14.54 -35.37
CA ARG A 66 -8.72 -15.81 -34.77
C ARG A 66 -8.67 -15.72 -33.24
N LEU A 67 -8.19 -14.61 -32.70
CA LEU A 67 -8.22 -14.37 -31.25
C LEU A 67 -9.67 -14.21 -30.76
N ARG A 68 -10.51 -13.50 -31.52
CA ARG A 68 -11.94 -13.38 -31.22
C ARG A 68 -12.66 -14.73 -31.18
N PHE A 69 -12.28 -15.68 -32.03
CA PHE A 69 -12.82 -17.05 -31.99
C PHE A 69 -12.61 -17.74 -30.62
N TYR A 70 -11.52 -17.42 -29.93
CA TYR A 70 -11.22 -17.91 -28.58
C TYR A 70 -11.70 -16.97 -27.45
N GLY A 71 -12.52 -15.96 -27.78
CA GLY A 71 -13.12 -15.06 -26.81
C GLY A 71 -12.18 -13.97 -26.29
N TYR A 72 -11.07 -13.70 -26.98
CA TYR A 72 -10.23 -12.53 -26.68
C TYR A 72 -10.87 -11.23 -27.16
N MET A 73 -10.55 -10.14 -26.45
CA MET A 73 -11.13 -8.81 -26.63
C MET A 73 -10.11 -7.72 -26.31
N ASN A 74 -10.39 -6.48 -26.73
CA ASN A 74 -9.59 -5.32 -26.32
C ASN A 74 -9.99 -4.86 -24.90
N ASP A 75 -9.24 -3.92 -24.32
CA ASP A 75 -9.46 -3.51 -22.93
C ASP A 75 -10.82 -2.82 -22.74
N ALA A 76 -11.29 -2.01 -23.70
CA ALA A 76 -12.61 -1.36 -23.60
C ALA A 76 -13.77 -2.39 -23.59
N GLU A 77 -13.68 -3.42 -24.44
CA GLU A 77 -14.64 -4.54 -24.45
C GLU A 77 -14.60 -5.31 -23.10
N PHE A 78 -13.41 -5.58 -22.56
CA PHE A 78 -13.24 -6.27 -21.27
C PHE A 78 -13.81 -5.47 -20.09
N ILE A 79 -13.53 -4.17 -20.06
CA ILE A 79 -14.07 -3.25 -19.05
C ILE A 79 -15.60 -3.23 -19.14
N ALA A 80 -16.18 -3.19 -20.34
CA ALA A 80 -17.62 -3.26 -20.52
C ALA A 80 -18.22 -4.57 -19.99
N GLU A 81 -17.56 -5.72 -20.20
CA GLU A 81 -18.00 -7.01 -19.65
C GLU A 81 -17.89 -7.08 -18.13
N CYS A 82 -16.84 -6.50 -17.53
CA CYS A 82 -16.69 -6.38 -16.08
C CYS A 82 -17.77 -5.48 -15.47
N ASN A 83 -18.01 -4.31 -16.08
CA ASN A 83 -19.02 -3.36 -15.66
C ASN A 83 -20.44 -3.97 -15.66
N LYS A 84 -20.79 -4.79 -16.65
CA LYS A 84 -22.08 -5.53 -16.69
C LYS A 84 -22.29 -6.43 -15.47
N ARG A 85 -21.20 -6.86 -14.82
CA ARG A 85 -21.18 -7.76 -13.66
C ARG A 85 -20.92 -7.03 -12.34
N GLY A 86 -20.83 -5.70 -12.37
CA GLY A 86 -20.53 -4.90 -11.18
C GLY A 86 -19.08 -5.00 -10.71
N ILE A 87 -18.16 -5.45 -11.56
CA ILE A 87 -16.73 -5.55 -11.26
C ILE A 87 -16.06 -4.26 -11.70
N LYS A 88 -15.47 -3.53 -10.76
CA LYS A 88 -14.85 -2.22 -11.01
C LYS A 88 -13.43 -2.41 -11.54
N THR A 89 -13.19 -2.07 -12.79
CA THR A 89 -11.85 -2.15 -13.40
C THR A 89 -11.11 -0.83 -13.22
N MET A 90 -9.91 -0.87 -12.61
CA MET A 90 -9.06 0.32 -12.42
C MET A 90 -8.02 0.43 -13.54
N GLY A 91 -8.00 1.56 -14.27
CA GLY A 91 -6.91 1.86 -15.21
C GLY A 91 -5.62 2.15 -14.48
N ILE A 92 -4.52 1.49 -14.84
CA ILE A 92 -3.22 1.67 -14.18
C ILE A 92 -2.40 2.72 -14.91
N VAL A 93 -1.96 3.75 -14.19
CA VAL A 93 -1.06 4.78 -14.71
C VAL A 93 0.32 4.51 -14.11
N PHE A 94 1.23 3.98 -14.92
CA PHE A 94 2.62 3.77 -14.52
C PHE A 94 3.40 5.09 -14.53
N GLU A 95 3.31 5.84 -13.43
CA GLU A 95 3.75 7.23 -13.43
C GLU A 95 5.26 7.42 -13.39
N VAL A 96 6.02 6.42 -12.94
CA VAL A 96 7.49 6.54 -12.86
C VAL A 96 8.17 6.00 -14.11
N GLN A 97 7.47 5.31 -15.00
CA GLN A 97 8.12 4.49 -16.00
C GLN A 97 8.13 5.19 -17.37
N GLY A 98 9.31 5.57 -17.86
CA GLY A 98 9.51 6.08 -19.22
C GLY A 98 10.23 5.05 -20.07
N TRP A 99 9.49 4.31 -20.89
CA TRP A 99 9.99 3.12 -21.56
C TRP A 99 10.48 3.34 -22.99
N GLU A 100 11.52 2.59 -23.35
CA GLU A 100 12.06 2.43 -24.69
C GLU A 100 12.30 0.94 -24.96
N PHE A 101 11.72 0.42 -26.05
CA PHE A 101 11.77 -1.02 -26.40
C PHE A 101 12.38 -1.28 -27.77
N PRO A 102 13.11 -2.39 -27.94
CA PRO A 102 13.54 -2.83 -29.27
C PRO A 102 12.33 -3.14 -30.17
N VAL A 103 12.38 -2.67 -31.42
CA VAL A 103 11.32 -2.86 -32.42
C VAL A 103 11.90 -3.24 -33.79
N THR A 104 11.08 -3.90 -34.60
CA THR A 104 11.31 -4.06 -36.04
C THR A 104 10.03 -3.69 -36.77
N VAL A 105 10.08 -2.64 -37.60
CA VAL A 105 8.94 -2.13 -38.36
C VAL A 105 9.02 -2.64 -39.81
N SER A 106 7.88 -2.70 -40.51
CA SER A 106 7.84 -2.95 -41.95
C SER A 106 8.53 -1.85 -42.76
N GLU A 107 8.93 -2.17 -44.00
CA GLU A 107 9.62 -1.23 -44.90
C GLU A 107 8.78 0.01 -45.23
N ASP A 108 7.46 -0.12 -45.20
CA ASP A 108 6.52 0.99 -45.39
C ASP A 108 6.26 1.82 -44.12
N GLY A 109 6.84 1.43 -42.98
CA GLY A 109 6.71 2.14 -41.70
C GLY A 109 5.37 1.94 -40.99
N ARG A 110 4.47 1.08 -41.51
CA ARG A 110 3.06 1.01 -41.06
C ARG A 110 2.69 -0.17 -40.19
N SER A 111 3.60 -1.11 -39.94
CA SER A 111 3.31 -2.28 -39.10
C SER A 111 4.51 -2.71 -38.26
N MET A 112 4.26 -3.05 -36.99
CA MET A 112 5.27 -3.66 -36.12
C MET A 112 5.39 -5.16 -36.44
N LYS A 113 6.56 -5.59 -36.91
CA LYS A 113 6.88 -7.01 -37.15
C LYS A 113 7.34 -7.74 -35.88
N GLN A 114 8.06 -7.02 -35.01
CA GLN A 114 8.60 -7.48 -33.72
C GLN A 114 8.65 -6.32 -32.74
N PHE A 115 8.37 -6.57 -31.47
CA PHE A 115 8.39 -5.56 -30.41
C PHE A 115 8.73 -6.21 -29.06
N ASN A 116 9.65 -5.62 -28.30
CA ASN A 116 10.18 -6.09 -27.00
C ASN A 116 10.91 -7.46 -27.03
N VAL A 117 10.25 -8.52 -27.52
CA VAL A 117 10.82 -9.87 -27.68
C VAL A 117 11.22 -10.10 -29.13
N ILE A 118 12.53 -10.02 -29.41
CA ILE A 118 13.11 -10.17 -30.74
C ILE A 118 13.47 -11.63 -30.99
N ARG A 119 12.97 -12.21 -32.09
CA ARG A 119 13.11 -13.64 -32.42
C ARG A 119 14.52 -14.01 -32.85
N GLU A 120 15.09 -13.27 -33.80
CA GLU A 120 16.42 -13.52 -34.38
C GLU A 120 17.03 -12.19 -34.86
N GLY A 121 18.35 -12.03 -34.68
CA GLY A 121 19.09 -10.82 -35.04
C GLY A 121 19.03 -9.70 -33.98
N GLU A 122 19.69 -8.57 -34.27
CA GLU A 122 19.56 -7.35 -33.49
C GLU A 122 18.32 -6.56 -33.94
N ALA A 123 17.66 -5.87 -33.01
CA ALA A 123 16.58 -4.96 -33.37
C ALA A 123 17.11 -3.85 -34.28
N ALA A 124 16.36 -3.51 -35.32
CA ALA A 124 16.76 -2.46 -36.24
C ALA A 124 16.58 -1.05 -35.64
N ASP A 125 15.68 -0.91 -34.66
CA ASP A 125 15.29 0.37 -34.06
C ASP A 125 14.74 0.20 -32.65
N THR A 126 14.46 1.33 -32.00
CA THR A 126 13.76 1.45 -30.72
C THR A 126 12.40 2.13 -30.92
N TYR A 127 11.41 1.81 -30.10
CA TYR A 127 10.14 2.52 -30.02
C TYR A 127 9.73 2.75 -28.56
N GLY A 128 9.48 4.01 -28.24
CA GLY A 128 8.91 4.43 -26.97
C GLY A 128 8.49 5.90 -26.98
N LEU A 129 8.72 6.58 -25.86
CA LEU A 129 8.32 7.97 -25.66
C LEU A 129 9.03 8.89 -26.67
N ASN A 130 10.28 8.58 -27.01
CA ASN A 130 11.10 9.39 -27.90
C ASN A 130 10.68 9.30 -29.36
N GLU A 131 10.46 8.09 -29.87
CA GLU A 131 9.99 7.94 -31.24
C GLU A 131 8.56 8.46 -31.42
N PHE A 132 7.73 8.39 -30.36
CA PHE A 132 6.44 9.08 -30.32
C PHE A 132 6.59 10.61 -30.42
N ALA A 133 7.44 11.21 -29.58
CA ALA A 133 7.59 12.67 -29.52
C ALA A 133 8.29 13.27 -30.76
N SER A 134 9.17 12.51 -31.40
CA SER A 134 9.84 12.92 -32.63
C SER A 134 8.98 12.71 -33.89
N GLY A 135 7.95 11.86 -33.81
CA GLY A 135 7.11 11.48 -34.95
C GLY A 135 7.81 10.55 -35.95
N LYS A 136 8.87 9.84 -35.52
CA LYS A 136 9.69 8.97 -36.40
C LYS A 136 8.86 7.88 -37.06
N PHE A 137 7.87 7.34 -36.36
CA PHE A 137 6.99 6.27 -36.83
C PHE A 137 5.52 6.70 -36.95
N ASP A 138 5.28 7.96 -37.38
CA ASP A 138 3.94 8.43 -37.69
C ASP A 138 3.25 7.50 -38.73
N GLY A 139 2.07 7.00 -38.40
CA GLY A 139 1.31 6.04 -39.22
C GLY A 139 1.45 4.57 -38.83
N LEU A 140 2.26 4.25 -37.82
CA LEU A 140 2.32 2.91 -37.21
C LEU A 140 1.03 2.56 -36.45
N PHE A 141 0.38 3.57 -35.90
CA PHE A 141 -0.91 3.49 -35.21
C PHE A 141 -1.91 4.44 -35.87
N ARG A 142 -3.18 4.37 -35.44
CA ARG A 142 -4.27 5.22 -35.93
C ARG A 142 -4.07 6.70 -35.60
N THR A 143 -3.37 6.98 -34.49
CA THR A 143 -3.09 8.31 -33.96
C THR A 143 -1.58 8.56 -33.91
N SER A 144 -1.24 9.84 -33.75
CA SER A 144 0.12 10.38 -33.75
C SER A 144 0.25 11.49 -32.70
N LEU A 145 1.44 12.06 -32.55
CA LEU A 145 1.66 13.19 -31.64
C LEU A 145 0.67 14.35 -31.87
N LYS A 146 0.34 14.65 -33.14
CA LYS A 146 -0.48 15.81 -33.51
C LYS A 146 -1.94 15.69 -33.07
N ASP A 147 -2.42 14.46 -32.86
CA ASP A 147 -3.78 14.21 -32.42
C ASP A 147 -3.97 14.56 -30.94
N TYR A 148 -2.92 14.40 -30.13
CA TYR A 148 -2.93 14.76 -28.71
C TYR A 148 -2.35 16.16 -28.44
N TYR A 149 -1.33 16.56 -29.20
CA TYR A 149 -0.58 17.80 -29.05
C TYR A 149 -0.45 18.50 -30.42
N PRO A 150 -1.51 19.16 -30.92
CA PRO A 150 -1.51 19.75 -32.27
C PRO A 150 -0.45 20.84 -32.47
N GLN A 151 -0.03 21.51 -31.39
CA GLN A 151 1.04 22.52 -31.42
C GLN A 151 2.43 21.94 -31.08
N GLY A 152 2.51 20.65 -30.76
CA GLY A 152 3.68 20.03 -30.14
C GLY A 152 3.71 20.20 -28.62
N ILE A 153 4.70 19.57 -28.01
CA ILE A 153 4.95 19.60 -26.56
C ILE A 153 5.97 20.70 -26.26
N PHE A 154 5.73 21.48 -25.21
CA PHE A 154 6.64 22.54 -24.76
C PHE A 154 6.97 22.37 -23.27
N ASN A 155 8.23 22.56 -22.91
CA ASN A 155 8.70 22.42 -21.54
C ASN A 155 8.48 23.70 -20.70
N SER A 156 8.91 23.67 -19.44
CA SER A 156 8.76 24.79 -18.50
C SER A 156 9.52 26.06 -18.89
N ASP A 157 10.45 25.97 -19.85
CA ASP A 157 11.21 27.09 -20.41
C ASP A 157 10.63 27.60 -21.74
N GLY A 158 9.51 27.02 -22.20
CA GLY A 158 8.86 27.37 -23.47
C GLY A 158 9.54 26.77 -24.69
N GLU A 159 10.45 25.82 -24.50
CA GLU A 159 11.18 25.15 -25.57
C GLU A 159 10.39 23.93 -26.06
N ARG A 160 10.47 23.66 -27.37
CA ARG A 160 9.80 22.49 -27.97
C ARG A 160 10.52 21.21 -27.58
N VAL A 161 9.76 20.21 -27.11
CA VAL A 161 10.26 18.89 -26.71
C VAL A 161 10.18 17.93 -27.90
N THR A 162 11.31 17.35 -28.29
CA THR A 162 11.41 16.30 -29.32
C THR A 162 11.98 14.98 -28.78
N ASP A 163 12.61 15.04 -27.60
CA ASP A 163 13.10 13.90 -26.83
C ASP A 163 12.35 13.92 -25.49
N LEU A 164 11.25 13.17 -25.44
CA LEU A 164 10.33 13.22 -24.31
C LEU A 164 10.91 12.50 -23.10
N GLN A 165 11.55 11.34 -23.30
CA GLN A 165 12.18 10.58 -22.24
C GLN A 165 13.28 11.41 -21.54
N GLU A 166 14.11 12.13 -22.31
CA GLU A 166 15.15 13.01 -21.75
C GLU A 166 14.53 14.18 -20.95
N GLU A 167 13.49 14.82 -21.48
CA GLU A 167 12.83 15.95 -20.81
C GLU A 167 12.20 15.52 -19.47
N VAL A 168 11.51 14.38 -19.45
CA VAL A 168 10.74 13.96 -18.26
C VAL A 168 11.53 13.15 -17.24
N ALA A 169 12.73 12.67 -17.59
CA ALA A 169 13.51 11.80 -16.73
C ALA A 169 13.91 12.47 -15.40
N ALA A 170 13.78 11.71 -14.32
CA ALA A 170 14.38 12.02 -13.04
C ALA A 170 15.91 11.96 -13.15
N ARG A 171 16.58 12.89 -12.47
CA ARG A 171 18.04 13.04 -12.53
C ARG A 171 18.67 12.84 -11.17
N THR A 172 19.80 12.14 -11.11
CA THR A 172 20.65 12.15 -9.92
C THR A 172 21.20 13.56 -9.67
N PHE A 173 21.72 13.82 -8.47
CA PHE A 173 22.45 15.06 -8.19
C PHE A 173 23.69 15.27 -9.07
N ARG A 174 24.16 14.23 -9.80
CA ARG A 174 25.23 14.31 -10.80
C ARG A 174 24.73 14.58 -12.22
N GLY A 175 23.40 14.63 -12.42
CA GLY A 175 22.77 14.89 -13.72
C GLY A 175 22.52 13.65 -14.59
N GLU A 176 22.79 12.45 -14.06
CA GLU A 176 22.55 11.19 -14.77
C GLU A 176 21.06 10.81 -14.71
N PRO A 177 20.47 10.21 -15.76
CA PRO A 177 19.11 9.68 -15.69
C PRO A 177 19.04 8.53 -14.68
N VAL A 178 17.96 8.49 -13.89
CA VAL A 178 17.73 7.40 -12.94
C VAL A 178 17.00 6.25 -13.65
N HIS A 179 17.47 5.02 -13.50
CA HIS A 179 16.80 3.83 -14.05
C HIS A 179 15.73 3.27 -13.10
N ALA A 180 14.65 2.73 -13.68
CA ALA A 180 13.65 1.92 -12.97
C ALA A 180 14.00 0.43 -13.07
N GLN A 181 15.16 0.04 -12.52
CA GLN A 181 15.74 -1.29 -12.76
C GLN A 181 14.86 -2.45 -12.28
N TRP A 182 13.99 -2.24 -11.28
CA TRP A 182 13.15 -3.29 -10.71
C TRP A 182 12.06 -3.80 -11.66
N VAL A 183 11.74 -3.06 -12.73
CA VAL A 183 10.80 -3.48 -13.79
C VAL A 183 11.51 -3.93 -15.07
N GLU A 184 12.81 -3.66 -15.19
CA GLU A 184 13.64 -4.10 -16.33
C GLU A 184 14.00 -5.58 -16.18
N VAL A 185 13.39 -6.46 -16.99
CA VAL A 185 13.77 -7.89 -17.00
C VAL A 185 15.27 -8.05 -17.23
N VAL A 186 15.93 -8.72 -16.28
CA VAL A 186 17.38 -8.89 -16.27
C VAL A 186 17.86 -9.58 -17.55
N GLY A 187 18.86 -8.98 -18.21
CA GLY A 187 19.45 -9.51 -19.44
C GLY A 187 18.72 -9.14 -20.74
N HIS A 188 17.64 -8.37 -20.69
CA HIS A 188 16.97 -7.83 -21.87
C HIS A 188 17.50 -6.42 -22.23
N SER A 189 17.42 -6.03 -23.51
CA SER A 189 17.98 -4.78 -24.04
C SER A 189 17.07 -3.55 -23.93
N LYS A 190 15.96 -3.63 -23.20
CA LYS A 190 15.01 -2.52 -22.99
C LYS A 190 15.52 -1.54 -21.95
N THR A 191 15.07 -0.30 -21.99
CA THR A 191 15.46 0.74 -21.03
C THR A 191 14.24 1.44 -20.48
N CYS A 192 14.19 1.58 -19.15
CA CYS A 192 13.19 2.35 -18.43
C CYS A 192 13.86 3.37 -17.54
N TYR A 193 13.73 4.65 -17.89
CA TYR A 193 14.10 5.73 -16.99
C TYR A 193 12.94 6.08 -16.07
N GLN A 194 13.29 6.42 -14.82
CA GLN A 194 12.34 7.03 -13.90
C GLN A 194 11.93 8.39 -14.44
N THR A 195 10.65 8.73 -14.38
CA THR A 195 10.11 10.03 -14.80
C THR A 195 9.70 10.87 -13.58
N CYS A 196 9.68 12.19 -13.75
CA CYS A 196 9.52 13.13 -12.64
C CYS A 196 8.16 13.86 -12.67
N ARG A 197 7.29 13.61 -11.68
CA ARG A 197 5.98 14.29 -11.57
C ARG A 197 6.08 15.80 -11.32
N ASN A 198 7.22 16.31 -10.85
CA ASN A 198 7.45 17.74 -10.78
C ASN A 198 7.59 18.39 -12.17
N ASN A 199 7.95 17.63 -13.21
CA ASN A 199 8.00 18.13 -14.59
C ASN A 199 6.55 18.34 -15.12
N PRO A 200 6.17 19.56 -15.57
CA PRO A 200 4.84 19.84 -16.10
C PRO A 200 4.51 19.07 -17.39
N VAL A 201 5.49 18.81 -18.26
CA VAL A 201 5.30 18.01 -19.48
C VAL A 201 4.81 16.62 -19.11
N TRP A 202 5.44 15.99 -18.12
CA TRP A 202 5.06 14.67 -17.67
C TRP A 202 3.65 14.66 -17.08
N ARG A 203 3.28 15.64 -16.25
CA ARG A 203 1.92 15.72 -15.71
C ARG A 203 0.86 15.86 -16.80
N GLU A 204 1.09 16.71 -17.80
CA GLU A 204 0.16 16.84 -18.94
C GLU A 204 0.08 15.54 -19.76
N TYR A 205 1.19 14.80 -19.88
CA TYR A 205 1.20 13.49 -20.52
C TYR A 205 0.41 12.44 -19.72
N LEU A 206 0.60 12.37 -18.40
CA LEU A 206 -0.17 11.49 -17.51
C LEU A 206 -1.68 11.79 -17.57
N LYS A 207 -2.06 13.08 -17.66
CA LYS A 207 -3.47 13.47 -17.88
C LYS A 207 -4.03 12.86 -19.16
N LYS A 208 -3.26 12.83 -20.26
CA LYS A 208 -3.69 12.18 -21.52
C LYS A 208 -3.86 10.66 -21.40
N ILE A 209 -3.00 10.00 -20.62
CA ILE A 209 -3.19 8.58 -20.28
C ILE A 209 -4.53 8.39 -19.57
N MET A 210 -4.82 9.19 -18.52
CA MET A 210 -6.07 9.08 -17.76
C MET A 210 -7.30 9.35 -18.62
N GLU A 211 -7.23 10.34 -19.52
CA GLU A 211 -8.32 10.66 -20.46
C GLU A 211 -8.67 9.44 -21.33
N LEU A 212 -7.67 8.79 -21.93
CA LEU A 212 -7.86 7.57 -22.73
C LEU A 212 -8.44 6.42 -21.92
N GLN A 213 -7.94 6.21 -20.71
CA GLN A 213 -8.44 5.15 -19.82
C GLN A 213 -9.90 5.40 -19.41
N ILE A 214 -10.24 6.65 -19.07
CA ILE A 214 -11.61 7.05 -18.77
C ILE A 214 -12.51 6.81 -19.98
N ASP A 215 -12.09 7.24 -21.17
CA ASP A 215 -12.83 7.05 -22.42
C ASP A 215 -13.08 5.57 -22.77
N ALA A 216 -12.18 4.66 -22.35
CA ALA A 216 -12.38 3.22 -22.46
C ALA A 216 -13.39 2.64 -21.45
N GLY A 217 -13.78 3.42 -20.43
CA GLY A 217 -14.89 3.12 -19.53
C GLY A 217 -14.50 2.57 -18.15
N VAL A 218 -13.25 2.77 -17.70
CA VAL A 218 -12.79 2.31 -16.38
C VAL A 218 -13.67 2.85 -15.25
N ALA A 219 -13.76 2.09 -14.17
CA ALA A 219 -14.46 2.51 -12.96
C ALA A 219 -13.61 3.46 -12.09
N GLY A 220 -12.29 3.49 -12.33
CA GLY A 220 -11.36 4.36 -11.62
C GLY A 220 -9.95 4.35 -12.18
N ILE A 221 -9.13 5.23 -11.62
CA ILE A 221 -7.72 5.39 -11.95
C ILE A 221 -6.87 4.97 -10.75
N GLN A 222 -5.86 4.15 -11.01
CA GLN A 222 -4.83 3.79 -10.05
C GLN A 222 -3.50 4.40 -10.50
N LEU A 223 -2.92 5.21 -9.62
CA LEU A 223 -1.64 5.89 -9.81
C LEU A 223 -0.49 5.07 -9.21
N ASP A 224 0.29 4.39 -10.06
CA ASP A 224 1.40 3.57 -9.59
C ASP A 224 2.59 4.43 -9.14
N GLU A 225 3.31 3.98 -8.11
CA GLU A 225 4.41 4.73 -7.49
C GLU A 225 3.95 6.13 -7.06
N ALA A 226 3.01 6.21 -6.11
CA ALA A 226 2.28 7.46 -5.87
C ALA A 226 3.12 8.60 -5.27
N GLU A 227 4.34 8.34 -4.81
CA GLU A 227 5.23 9.28 -4.09
C GLU A 227 6.25 10.04 -4.96
N LEU A 228 6.09 10.04 -6.29
CA LEU A 228 7.07 10.66 -7.19
C LEU A 228 7.32 12.15 -6.96
N PRO A 229 8.58 12.61 -6.99
CA PRO A 229 9.78 11.86 -7.40
C PRO A 229 10.60 11.26 -6.24
N ILE A 230 10.04 11.07 -5.04
CA ILE A 230 10.80 10.66 -3.85
C ILE A 230 11.47 9.29 -4.04
N THR A 231 10.85 8.36 -4.76
CA THR A 231 11.45 7.04 -5.09
C THR A 231 12.85 7.16 -5.74
N SER A 232 13.10 8.22 -6.51
CA SER A 232 14.41 8.46 -7.14
C SER A 232 15.52 8.85 -6.17
N MET A 233 15.19 9.21 -4.92
CA MET A 233 16.17 9.59 -3.88
C MET A 233 17.11 8.45 -3.52
N GLY A 234 16.68 7.19 -3.61
CA GLY A 234 17.56 6.04 -3.41
C GLY A 234 18.72 5.98 -4.41
N ALA A 235 18.57 6.59 -5.59
CA ALA A 235 19.63 6.77 -6.59
C ALA A 235 20.31 8.15 -6.52
N GLY A 236 20.02 8.95 -5.48
CA GLY A 236 20.48 10.34 -5.34
C GLY A 236 19.70 11.36 -6.17
N GLY A 237 18.49 11.03 -6.62
CA GLY A 237 17.57 11.90 -7.36
C GLY A 237 16.45 12.52 -6.50
N CYS A 238 15.50 13.28 -7.05
CA CYS A 238 15.49 13.85 -8.39
C CYS A 238 15.99 15.28 -8.34
N PHE A 239 16.94 15.66 -9.19
CA PHE A 239 17.49 17.01 -9.35
C PHE A 239 17.27 17.58 -10.76
N CYS A 240 16.18 17.17 -11.44
CA CYS A 240 15.84 17.75 -12.74
C CYS A 240 15.60 19.27 -12.62
N LYS A 241 15.64 19.98 -13.75
CA LYS A 241 15.51 21.46 -13.78
C LYS A 241 14.27 21.95 -13.04
N ASP A 242 13.14 21.25 -13.14
CA ASP A 242 11.89 21.66 -12.50
C ASP A 242 11.90 21.43 -10.99
N CYS A 243 12.52 20.35 -10.50
CA CYS A 243 12.72 20.14 -9.06
C CYS A 243 13.54 21.28 -8.46
N ARG A 244 14.64 21.67 -9.11
CA ARG A 244 15.53 22.74 -8.63
C ARG A 244 14.83 24.11 -8.63
N LYS A 245 14.12 24.45 -9.71
CA LYS A 245 13.31 25.68 -9.78
C LYS A 245 12.24 25.74 -8.68
N GLN A 246 11.53 24.62 -8.47
CA GLN A 246 10.47 24.56 -7.46
C GLN A 246 11.00 24.59 -6.03
N PHE A 247 12.16 23.96 -5.76
CA PHE A 247 12.79 24.03 -4.46
C PHE A 247 13.27 25.45 -4.13
N ARG A 248 13.86 26.17 -5.09
CA ARG A 248 14.20 27.59 -4.94
C ARG A 248 12.96 28.42 -4.56
N ALA A 249 11.85 28.23 -5.28
CA ALA A 249 10.59 28.91 -5.00
C ALA A 249 10.02 28.57 -3.61
N TYR A 250 10.20 27.32 -3.15
CA TYR A 250 9.82 26.88 -1.81
C TYR A 250 10.64 27.62 -0.73
N LEU A 251 11.96 27.71 -0.89
CA LEU A 251 12.82 28.43 0.05
C LEU A 251 12.50 29.93 0.09
N GLN A 252 12.24 30.56 -1.06
CA GLN A 252 11.82 31.97 -1.12
C GLN A 252 10.52 32.21 -0.34
N LYS A 253 9.53 31.30 -0.46
CA LYS A 253 8.29 31.38 0.33
C LYS A 253 8.55 31.22 1.83
N ARG A 254 9.42 30.29 2.23
CA ARG A 254 9.80 30.12 3.64
C ARG A 254 10.53 31.34 4.21
N LYS A 255 11.38 31.98 3.41
CA LYS A 255 12.04 33.25 3.75
C LYS A 255 11.01 34.34 4.00
N ALA A 256 10.04 34.50 3.09
CA ALA A 256 8.96 35.48 3.23
C ALA A 256 8.08 35.21 4.47
N ALA A 257 7.90 33.94 4.86
CA ALA A 257 7.17 33.55 6.06
C ALA A 257 8.00 33.61 7.36
N GLY A 258 9.27 34.00 7.32
CA GLY A 258 10.15 34.03 8.49
C GLY A 258 10.47 32.64 9.09
N SER A 259 10.30 31.58 8.31
CA SER A 259 10.44 30.17 8.74
C SER A 259 11.68 29.48 8.16
N LEU A 260 12.54 30.23 7.48
CA LEU A 260 13.73 29.69 6.81
C LEU A 260 14.80 29.30 7.83
N SER A 261 15.43 28.14 7.64
CA SER A 261 16.53 27.69 8.50
C SER A 261 17.74 28.64 8.44
N PRO A 262 18.49 28.82 9.54
CA PRO A 262 19.73 29.61 9.54
C PRO A 262 20.78 29.16 8.52
N VAL A 263 20.72 27.90 8.05
CA VAL A 263 21.65 27.38 7.03
C VAL A 263 21.62 28.19 5.72
N TYR A 264 20.54 28.95 5.48
CA TYR A 264 20.37 29.78 4.29
C TYR A 264 20.65 31.27 4.50
N GLU A 265 21.08 31.71 5.68
CA GLU A 265 21.22 33.15 6.03
C GLU A 265 22.16 33.92 5.09
N HIS A 266 23.20 33.24 4.58
CA HIS A 266 24.20 33.81 3.65
C HIS A 266 24.02 33.35 2.20
N ILE A 267 22.88 32.74 1.87
CA ILE A 267 22.60 32.23 0.53
C ILE A 267 21.68 33.20 -0.21
N ASP A 268 22.10 33.61 -1.41
CA ASP A 268 21.22 34.33 -2.32
C ASP A 268 20.22 33.37 -2.96
N LEU A 269 18.98 33.41 -2.47
CA LEU A 269 17.91 32.53 -2.96
C LEU A 269 17.44 32.86 -4.38
N GLU A 270 17.78 34.02 -4.96
CA GLU A 270 17.40 34.34 -6.34
C GLU A 270 18.16 33.48 -7.35
N SER A 271 19.46 33.25 -7.10
CA SER A 271 20.33 32.44 -7.95
C SER A 271 20.59 31.03 -7.41
N PHE A 272 20.13 30.70 -6.20
CA PHE A 272 20.48 29.44 -5.52
C PHE A 272 20.11 28.20 -6.32
N ASP A 273 21.08 27.31 -6.56
CA ASP A 273 20.85 25.98 -7.12
C ASP A 273 21.33 24.92 -6.13
N TYR A 274 20.42 24.06 -5.69
CA TYR A 274 20.72 23.07 -4.67
C TYR A 274 21.66 21.97 -5.16
N GLN A 275 21.59 21.63 -6.45
CA GLN A 275 22.49 20.64 -7.04
C GLN A 275 23.92 21.17 -7.06
N GLU A 276 24.11 22.40 -7.53
CA GLU A 276 25.43 23.06 -7.54
C GLU A 276 25.99 23.16 -6.12
N TYR A 277 25.15 23.54 -5.15
CA TYR A 277 25.54 23.58 -3.74
C TYR A 277 26.08 22.22 -3.24
N ILE A 278 25.39 21.11 -3.55
CA ILE A 278 25.83 19.77 -3.14
C ILE A 278 27.20 19.44 -3.75
N LEU A 279 27.36 19.71 -5.05
CA LEU A 279 28.59 19.42 -5.80
C LEU A 279 29.77 20.28 -5.32
N GLU A 280 29.57 21.57 -5.10
CA GLU A 280 30.60 22.51 -4.61
C GLU A 280 31.08 22.19 -3.20
N LYS A 281 30.18 21.72 -2.33
CA LYS A 281 30.52 21.29 -0.96
C LYS A 281 31.14 19.90 -0.90
N GLY A 282 31.11 19.15 -2.00
CA GLY A 282 31.74 17.84 -2.10
C GLY A 282 31.05 16.73 -1.29
N TYR A 283 29.73 16.85 -1.06
CA TYR A 283 28.97 15.78 -0.41
C TYR A 283 28.93 14.52 -1.29
N ALA A 284 29.04 13.35 -0.67
CA ALA A 284 29.02 12.07 -1.40
C ALA A 284 27.60 11.66 -1.79
N SER A 285 26.60 12.06 -0.99
CA SER A 285 25.18 11.87 -1.26
C SER A 285 24.38 13.11 -0.85
N PRO A 286 23.16 13.31 -1.40
CA PRO A 286 22.28 14.40 -0.96
C PRO A 286 21.92 14.34 0.52
N GLU A 287 21.89 13.16 1.13
CA GLU A 287 21.51 12.93 2.54
C GLU A 287 22.49 13.54 3.54
N GLU A 288 23.76 13.68 3.16
CA GLU A 288 24.80 14.31 3.98
C GLU A 288 24.65 15.83 4.08
N SER A 289 23.86 16.43 3.18
CA SER A 289 23.63 17.86 3.17
C SER A 289 22.73 18.28 4.35
N PRO A 290 23.07 19.36 5.06
CA PRO A 290 22.21 19.90 6.13
C PRO A 290 20.86 20.42 5.60
N MET A 291 20.70 20.56 4.28
CA MET A 291 19.47 20.99 3.62
C MET A 291 18.59 19.80 3.17
N PHE A 292 19.05 18.56 3.34
CA PHE A 292 18.33 17.39 2.83
C PHE A 292 16.92 17.27 3.37
N ARG A 293 16.73 17.52 4.68
CA ARG A 293 15.40 17.50 5.29
C ARG A 293 14.46 18.54 4.67
N ASP A 294 14.94 19.77 4.44
CA ASP A 294 14.12 20.80 3.79
C ASP A 294 13.77 20.42 2.36
N TYR A 295 14.70 19.76 1.64
CA TYR A 295 14.46 19.24 0.29
C TYR A 295 13.43 18.13 0.28
N TYR A 296 13.54 17.18 1.21
CA TYR A 296 12.58 16.09 1.37
C TYR A 296 11.18 16.61 1.70
N GLU A 297 11.07 17.56 2.64
CA GLU A 297 9.80 18.21 2.98
C GLU A 297 9.21 19.01 1.81
N PHE A 298 10.03 19.66 1.00
CA PHE A 298 9.59 20.24 -0.27
C PHE A 298 8.98 19.17 -1.18
N GLN A 299 9.68 18.04 -1.37
CA GLN A 299 9.24 16.98 -2.26
C GLN A 299 7.91 16.39 -1.77
N MET A 300 7.72 16.13 -0.48
CA MET A 300 6.44 15.67 0.07
C MET A 300 5.28 16.64 -0.26
N ARG A 301 5.52 17.96 -0.17
CA ARG A 301 4.52 18.98 -0.54
C ARG A 301 4.22 18.97 -2.02
N ALA A 302 5.24 18.83 -2.85
CA ALA A 302 5.10 18.75 -4.29
C ALA A 302 4.33 17.49 -4.71
N VAL A 303 4.65 16.34 -4.12
CA VAL A 303 3.92 15.07 -4.28
C VAL A 303 2.45 15.26 -3.96
N LYS A 304 2.10 15.75 -2.76
CA LYS A 304 0.71 15.99 -2.36
C LYS A 304 -0.02 16.90 -3.35
N LYS A 305 0.62 18.01 -3.74
CA LYS A 305 0.05 18.99 -4.67
C LYS A 305 -0.24 18.35 -6.04
N HIS A 306 0.74 17.69 -6.62
CA HIS A 306 0.63 17.14 -7.97
C HIS A 306 -0.20 15.87 -8.04
N PHE A 307 -0.21 15.05 -6.98
CA PHE A 307 -1.16 13.94 -6.87
C PHE A 307 -2.59 14.46 -6.82
N THR A 308 -2.86 15.51 -6.03
CA THR A 308 -4.18 16.17 -5.98
C THR A 308 -4.57 16.71 -7.36
N GLU A 309 -3.65 17.37 -8.06
CA GLU A 309 -3.87 17.87 -9.42
C GLU A 309 -4.33 16.77 -10.40
N LEU A 310 -3.67 15.60 -10.37
CA LEU A 310 -4.02 14.48 -11.25
C LEU A 310 -5.34 13.81 -10.85
N ALA A 311 -5.56 13.61 -9.54
CA ALA A 311 -6.80 13.04 -9.02
C ALA A 311 -8.02 13.92 -9.36
N ASP A 312 -7.91 15.24 -9.19
CA ASP A 312 -8.96 16.20 -9.52
C ASP A 312 -9.22 16.21 -11.03
N HIS A 313 -8.17 16.23 -11.86
CA HIS A 313 -8.29 16.17 -13.32
C HIS A 313 -9.07 14.93 -13.78
N ALA A 314 -8.72 13.75 -13.26
CA ALA A 314 -9.39 12.50 -13.64
C ALA A 314 -10.90 12.56 -13.33
N ARG A 315 -11.27 13.05 -12.14
CA ARG A 315 -12.68 13.19 -11.74
C ARG A 315 -13.41 14.23 -12.58
N GLU A 316 -12.80 15.40 -12.80
CA GLU A 316 -13.38 16.47 -13.61
C GLU A 316 -13.59 16.04 -15.06
N TYR A 317 -12.61 15.33 -15.65
CA TYR A 317 -12.73 14.79 -16.99
C TYR A 317 -13.89 13.80 -17.08
N ALA A 318 -13.95 12.81 -16.19
CA ALA A 318 -15.03 11.81 -16.17
C ALA A 318 -16.43 12.43 -16.00
N ARG A 319 -16.57 13.43 -15.11
CA ARG A 319 -17.83 14.19 -14.97
C ARG A 319 -18.20 14.91 -16.25
N ARG A 320 -17.24 15.59 -16.88
CA ARG A 320 -17.46 16.41 -18.07
C ARG A 320 -17.76 15.59 -19.33
N THR A 321 -17.06 14.48 -19.55
CA THR A 321 -17.17 13.69 -20.79
C THR A 321 -18.18 12.55 -20.69
N GLN A 322 -18.38 11.98 -19.51
CA GLN A 322 -19.24 10.80 -19.32
C GLN A 322 -20.35 10.96 -18.28
N ASN A 323 -20.38 12.09 -17.54
CA ASN A 323 -21.32 12.33 -16.45
C ASN A 323 -21.30 11.20 -15.40
N LYS A 324 -20.09 10.78 -15.00
CA LYS A 324 -19.85 9.75 -13.99
C LYS A 324 -18.85 10.21 -12.96
N GLU A 325 -19.03 9.72 -11.73
CA GLU A 325 -17.95 9.67 -10.74
C GLU A 325 -17.09 8.43 -11.00
N ILE A 326 -15.79 8.58 -10.80
CA ILE A 326 -14.82 7.49 -10.89
C ILE A 326 -14.08 7.37 -9.56
N LEU A 327 -13.52 6.20 -9.27
CA LEU A 327 -12.62 6.02 -8.14
C LEU A 327 -11.22 6.53 -8.47
N VAL A 328 -10.50 7.01 -7.46
CA VAL A 328 -9.05 7.28 -7.56
C VAL A 328 -8.33 6.55 -6.44
N SER A 329 -7.21 5.95 -6.78
CA SER A 329 -6.26 5.34 -5.85
C SER A 329 -4.82 5.62 -6.30
N GLY A 330 -3.86 5.28 -5.44
CA GLY A 330 -2.47 5.10 -5.82
C GLY A 330 -1.92 3.77 -5.29
N ASN A 331 -0.67 3.45 -5.63
CA ASN A 331 0.13 2.45 -4.92
C ASN A 331 0.72 3.10 -3.66
N PHE A 332 0.20 2.73 -2.48
CA PHE A 332 0.67 3.17 -1.17
C PHE A 332 1.68 2.16 -0.63
N PHE A 333 2.83 1.95 -1.29
CA PHE A 333 3.78 0.89 -0.93
C PHE A 333 4.05 0.86 0.59
N ASN A 334 3.76 -0.29 1.21
CA ASN A 334 3.87 -0.54 2.64
C ASN A 334 3.14 0.47 3.56
N CYS A 335 2.23 1.28 3.00
CA CYS A 335 1.62 2.46 3.61
C CYS A 335 2.64 3.34 4.36
N MET A 336 3.80 3.58 3.72
CA MET A 336 4.86 4.42 4.30
C MET A 336 4.36 5.84 4.61
N PRO A 337 5.01 6.56 5.53
CA PRO A 337 4.55 7.90 5.95
C PRO A 337 4.47 8.89 4.79
N VAL A 338 5.35 8.76 3.79
CA VAL A 338 5.38 9.63 2.59
C VAL A 338 4.05 9.71 1.85
N TYR A 339 3.21 8.67 1.92
CA TYR A 339 1.91 8.64 1.24
C TYR A 339 0.79 9.31 2.05
N TYR A 340 0.96 9.45 3.37
CA TYR A 340 -0.10 9.91 4.26
C TYR A 340 -0.62 11.33 3.95
N PRO A 341 0.23 12.30 3.49
CA PRO A 341 -0.22 13.64 3.14
C PRO A 341 -1.32 13.71 2.07
N PHE A 342 -1.43 12.72 1.18
CA PHE A 342 -2.43 12.68 0.10
C PHE A 342 -3.40 11.49 0.20
N GLU A 343 -3.38 10.77 1.32
CA GLU A 343 -4.35 9.72 1.62
C GLU A 343 -5.80 10.24 1.47
N ASP A 344 -6.11 11.50 1.83
CA ASP A 344 -7.48 12.04 1.73
C ASP A 344 -7.97 12.28 0.29
N LYS A 345 -7.09 12.10 -0.70
CA LYS A 345 -7.41 12.30 -2.13
C LYS A 345 -7.85 11.03 -2.83
N VAL A 346 -7.71 9.88 -2.18
CA VAL A 346 -8.09 8.58 -2.73
C VAL A 346 -9.34 8.01 -2.06
N ASP A 347 -10.07 7.17 -2.79
CA ASP A 347 -11.32 6.51 -2.35
C ASP A 347 -11.07 5.12 -1.76
N VAL A 348 -10.00 4.46 -2.20
CA VAL A 348 -9.54 3.15 -1.77
C VAL A 348 -8.04 3.21 -1.53
N ILE A 349 -7.55 2.51 -0.51
CA ILE A 349 -6.12 2.32 -0.30
C ILE A 349 -5.72 1.02 -0.96
N ILE A 350 -4.89 1.12 -2.00
CA ILE A 350 -4.26 -0.02 -2.63
C ILE A 350 -2.78 0.02 -2.25
N THR A 351 -2.27 -1.08 -1.69
CA THR A 351 -0.91 -1.14 -1.14
C THR A 351 -0.27 -2.46 -1.49
N GLU A 352 1.03 -2.45 -1.69
CA GLU A 352 1.88 -3.64 -1.64
C GLU A 352 2.52 -3.77 -0.25
N MET A 353 2.92 -4.98 0.13
CA MET A 353 3.69 -5.20 1.36
C MET A 353 5.19 -4.99 1.09
N GLU A 354 5.95 -4.46 2.04
CA GLU A 354 7.42 -4.49 1.89
C GLU A 354 7.95 -5.92 1.84
N LYS A 355 7.38 -6.81 2.67
CA LYS A 355 7.60 -8.25 2.68
C LYS A 355 6.30 -8.96 2.98
N THR A 356 5.85 -9.83 2.08
CA THR A 356 4.68 -10.68 2.30
C THR A 356 5.04 -11.84 3.21
N LEU A 357 4.44 -11.94 4.39
CA LEU A 357 4.58 -13.07 5.33
C LEU A 357 3.19 -13.62 5.71
N PHE A 358 3.14 -14.79 6.35
CA PHE A 358 1.87 -15.41 6.79
C PHE A 358 1.31 -14.87 8.12
N ARG A 359 2.10 -14.11 8.89
CA ARG A 359 1.69 -13.62 10.22
C ARG A 359 2.13 -12.18 10.45
N GLN A 360 1.30 -11.21 10.07
CA GLN A 360 1.59 -9.78 10.23
C GLN A 360 0.43 -8.97 10.83
N PRO A 361 -0.17 -9.42 11.96
CA PRO A 361 -1.33 -8.73 12.57
C PRO A 361 -1.08 -7.26 12.90
N HIS A 362 0.13 -6.91 13.33
CA HIS A 362 0.50 -5.53 13.68
C HIS A 362 0.41 -4.60 12.46
N TRP A 363 0.89 -5.07 11.31
CA TRP A 363 0.87 -4.29 10.07
C TRP A 363 -0.54 -4.10 9.53
N TYR A 364 -1.37 -5.15 9.51
CA TYR A 364 -2.77 -5.02 9.07
C TYR A 364 -3.58 -4.08 9.98
N ARG A 365 -3.33 -4.09 11.30
CA ARG A 365 -3.97 -3.14 12.23
C ARG A 365 -3.50 -1.71 12.00
N TYR A 366 -2.21 -1.50 11.72
CA TYR A 366 -1.69 -0.20 11.30
C TYR A 366 -2.40 0.30 10.05
N ILE A 367 -2.51 -0.51 9.00
CA ILE A 367 -3.13 -0.09 7.73
C ILE A 367 -4.64 0.12 7.87
N SER A 368 -5.31 -0.72 8.66
CA SER A 368 -6.71 -0.50 9.00
C SER A 368 -6.92 0.88 9.63
N GLY A 369 -6.03 1.29 10.55
CA GLY A 369 -6.01 2.64 11.11
C GLY A 369 -5.64 3.74 10.11
N TYR A 370 -4.63 3.49 9.27
CA TYR A 370 -4.14 4.40 8.23
C TYR A 370 -5.23 4.79 7.24
N SER A 371 -5.99 3.80 6.78
CA SER A 371 -7.09 3.95 5.81
C SER A 371 -8.35 4.59 6.38
N ASN A 372 -8.42 4.76 7.70
CA ASN A 372 -9.62 5.20 8.41
C ASN A 372 -10.86 4.34 8.03
N THR A 373 -11.81 4.91 7.30
CA THR A 373 -13.03 4.22 6.87
C THR A 373 -12.94 3.62 5.46
N LYS A 374 -11.84 3.87 4.73
CA LYS A 374 -11.71 3.47 3.33
C LYS A 374 -11.42 1.98 3.20
N PRO A 375 -11.87 1.33 2.12
CA PRO A 375 -11.46 -0.02 1.80
C PRO A 375 -9.93 -0.10 1.63
N VAL A 376 -9.35 -1.24 2.00
CA VAL A 376 -7.92 -1.54 1.84
C VAL A 376 -7.80 -2.80 1.02
N ILE A 377 -7.02 -2.74 -0.05
CA ILE A 377 -6.65 -3.88 -0.89
C ILE A 377 -5.14 -4.02 -0.83
N VAL A 378 -4.69 -5.19 -0.40
CA VAL A 378 -3.28 -5.54 -0.27
C VAL A 378 -2.90 -6.45 -1.43
N ALA A 379 -1.89 -6.07 -2.19
CA ALA A 379 -1.22 -6.93 -3.15
C ALA A 379 0.04 -7.53 -2.51
N GLU A 380 0.33 -8.79 -2.83
CA GLU A 380 1.56 -9.43 -2.40
C GLU A 380 2.76 -8.84 -3.13
N ASN A 381 3.88 -8.71 -2.41
CA ASN A 381 5.16 -8.42 -3.00
C ASN A 381 5.94 -9.73 -3.23
N PRO A 382 6.43 -10.00 -4.46
CA PRO A 382 7.19 -11.20 -4.77
C PRO A 382 8.61 -11.19 -4.18
N TYR A 383 9.13 -10.03 -3.78
CA TYR A 383 10.45 -9.91 -3.20
C TYR A 383 10.42 -10.03 -1.67
N GLY A 384 11.43 -10.71 -1.10
CA GLY A 384 11.71 -10.67 0.33
C GLY A 384 10.67 -11.34 1.24
N GLY A 385 9.87 -12.29 0.74
CA GLY A 385 8.80 -12.93 1.50
C GLY A 385 8.48 -14.37 1.09
N ILE A 386 7.28 -14.83 1.45
CA ILE A 386 6.81 -16.22 1.26
C ILE A 386 6.38 -16.54 -0.18
N VAL A 387 6.20 -15.53 -1.03
CA VAL A 387 5.47 -15.66 -2.30
C VAL A 387 6.14 -16.64 -3.28
N PRO A 388 7.46 -16.58 -3.55
CA PRO A 388 8.10 -17.53 -4.45
C PRO A 388 7.96 -18.99 -3.98
N GLN A 389 8.16 -19.25 -2.68
CA GLN A 389 8.03 -20.59 -2.11
C GLN A 389 6.57 -21.08 -2.14
N LEU A 390 5.62 -20.21 -1.83
CA LEU A 390 4.20 -20.55 -1.91
C LEU A 390 3.79 -20.89 -3.35
N LEU A 391 4.29 -20.14 -4.34
CA LEU A 391 4.03 -20.42 -5.75
C LEU A 391 4.57 -21.79 -6.17
N GLU A 392 5.82 -22.11 -5.80
CA GLU A 392 6.43 -23.43 -6.07
C GLU A 392 5.61 -24.57 -5.46
N MET A 393 5.14 -24.40 -4.21
CA MET A 393 4.28 -25.40 -3.55
C MET A 393 2.95 -25.57 -4.29
N LEU A 394 2.29 -24.47 -4.68
CA LEU A 394 1.01 -24.49 -5.38
C LEU A 394 1.11 -25.15 -6.76
N GLU A 395 2.22 -24.96 -7.47
CA GLU A 395 2.49 -25.63 -8.74
C GLU A 395 2.68 -27.14 -8.57
N ALA A 396 3.28 -27.56 -7.45
CA ALA A 396 3.35 -28.98 -7.06
C ALA A 396 2.02 -29.55 -6.53
N GLY A 397 0.97 -28.74 -6.46
CA GLY A 397 -0.34 -29.13 -5.92
C GLY A 397 -0.39 -29.20 -4.38
N GLN A 398 0.53 -28.51 -3.71
CA GLN A 398 0.68 -28.42 -2.26
C GLN A 398 0.39 -27.00 -1.75
N GLY A 399 0.40 -26.79 -0.43
CA GLY A 399 0.34 -25.44 0.16
C GLY A 399 -1.05 -24.78 0.11
N TYR A 400 -2.11 -25.54 -0.12
CA TYR A 400 -3.46 -24.97 -0.23
C TYR A 400 -3.96 -24.33 1.07
N ASP A 401 -3.61 -24.89 2.23
CA ASP A 401 -3.97 -24.28 3.52
C ASP A 401 -3.15 -23.00 3.79
N LEU A 402 -1.90 -22.96 3.34
CA LEU A 402 -1.10 -21.73 3.38
C LEU A 402 -1.73 -20.65 2.50
N TYR A 403 -2.20 -20.99 1.30
CA TYR A 403 -2.91 -20.06 0.43
C TYR A 403 -4.24 -19.57 1.04
N ARG A 404 -4.98 -20.43 1.77
CA ARG A 404 -6.16 -20.00 2.54
C ARG A 404 -5.79 -18.98 3.61
N LEU A 405 -4.72 -19.24 4.38
CA LEU A 405 -4.23 -18.30 5.40
C LEU A 405 -3.82 -16.97 4.76
N PHE A 406 -3.10 -17.01 3.65
CA PHE A 406 -2.69 -15.83 2.87
C PHE A 406 -3.88 -14.93 2.51
N LEU A 407 -4.99 -15.50 1.99
CA LEU A 407 -6.18 -14.71 1.66
C LEU A 407 -6.99 -14.24 2.88
N LEU A 408 -7.05 -15.07 3.93
CA LEU A 408 -7.88 -14.80 5.10
C LEU A 408 -7.27 -13.78 6.07
N GLU A 409 -5.94 -13.73 6.18
CA GLU A 409 -5.28 -12.94 7.22
C GLU A 409 -5.69 -11.47 7.17
N ALA A 410 -5.58 -10.84 6.00
CA ALA A 410 -5.98 -9.45 5.82
C ALA A 410 -7.46 -9.21 6.18
N SER A 411 -8.33 -10.14 5.78
CA SER A 411 -9.78 -10.07 6.03
C SER A 411 -10.12 -10.07 7.51
N VAL A 412 -9.43 -10.92 8.29
CA VAL A 412 -9.57 -11.00 9.75
C VAL A 412 -9.19 -9.69 10.44
N TYR A 413 -8.32 -8.86 9.86
CA TYR A 413 -7.90 -7.58 10.43
C TYR A 413 -8.52 -6.36 9.73
N GLY A 414 -9.61 -6.54 8.97
CA GLY A 414 -10.39 -5.45 8.37
C GLY A 414 -9.79 -4.86 7.08
N CYS A 415 -8.93 -5.62 6.41
CA CYS A 415 -8.35 -5.33 5.09
C CYS A 415 -8.75 -6.43 4.10
N ASN A 416 -8.32 -6.37 2.84
CA ASN A 416 -8.53 -7.46 1.88
C ASN A 416 -7.21 -7.81 1.21
N MET A 417 -6.79 -9.09 1.29
CA MET A 417 -5.70 -9.60 0.47
C MET A 417 -6.28 -9.88 -0.90
N SER A 418 -5.71 -9.24 -1.92
CA SER A 418 -6.16 -9.41 -3.28
C SER A 418 -5.88 -10.82 -3.78
N VAL A 419 -6.72 -11.32 -4.66
CA VAL A 419 -6.45 -12.58 -5.35
C VAL A 419 -5.44 -12.31 -6.46
N PRO A 420 -4.27 -12.98 -6.48
CA PRO A 420 -3.32 -12.83 -7.57
C PRO A 420 -3.85 -13.52 -8.82
N TYR A 421 -4.02 -12.78 -9.92
CA TYR A 421 -4.46 -13.32 -11.21
C TYR A 421 -3.44 -12.95 -12.29
N GLY A 422 -2.43 -13.81 -12.42
CA GLY A 422 -1.24 -13.48 -13.20
C GLY A 422 -0.47 -12.33 -12.54
N GLY A 423 -0.40 -12.32 -11.20
CA GLY A 423 0.28 -11.28 -10.43
C GLY A 423 1.78 -11.21 -10.72
N TRP A 424 2.34 -10.02 -10.62
CA TRP A 424 3.74 -9.73 -10.89
C TRP A 424 4.69 -10.53 -10.00
N MET A 425 5.67 -11.21 -10.61
CA MET A 425 6.72 -11.96 -9.91
C MET A 425 8.09 -11.28 -9.97
N GLY A 426 8.11 -9.97 -10.21
CA GLY A 426 9.35 -9.23 -10.34
C GLY A 426 9.98 -9.31 -11.73
N ASN A 427 11.18 -8.75 -11.86
CA ASN A 427 11.95 -8.72 -13.09
C ASN A 427 12.92 -9.91 -13.26
N THR A 428 13.01 -10.78 -12.27
CA THR A 428 13.97 -11.91 -12.24
C THR A 428 13.28 -13.26 -12.38
N ILE A 429 12.07 -13.44 -11.85
CA ILE A 429 11.35 -14.71 -11.89
C ILE A 429 10.54 -14.78 -13.19
N LYS A 430 10.77 -15.82 -13.98
CA LYS A 430 10.05 -16.09 -15.23
C LYS A 430 8.77 -16.87 -14.97
N ASN A 431 7.86 -16.28 -14.20
CA ASN A 431 6.55 -16.84 -13.93
C ASN A 431 5.55 -15.73 -13.56
N ALA A 432 4.30 -16.10 -13.29
CA ALA A 432 3.26 -15.22 -12.81
C ALA A 432 2.42 -15.92 -11.72
N PHE A 433 1.99 -15.18 -10.69
CA PHE A 433 1.20 -15.78 -9.62
C PHE A 433 -0.25 -15.95 -10.05
N TYR A 434 -0.67 -17.20 -10.26
CA TYR A 434 -2.07 -17.56 -10.47
C TYR A 434 -2.67 -18.27 -9.26
N PRO A 435 -3.97 -18.05 -9.02
CA PRO A 435 -4.59 -18.56 -7.82
C PRO A 435 -5.12 -20.00 -8.05
N PRO A 436 -5.04 -20.90 -7.05
CA PRO A 436 -5.69 -22.21 -7.13
C PRO A 436 -7.22 -22.03 -7.14
N ALA A 437 -7.86 -22.34 -8.27
CA ALA A 437 -9.23 -21.91 -8.55
C ALA A 437 -10.30 -22.41 -7.57
N SER A 438 -10.19 -23.64 -7.06
CA SER A 438 -11.16 -24.20 -6.10
C SER A 438 -11.00 -23.58 -4.71
N VAL A 439 -9.76 -23.43 -4.24
CA VAL A 439 -9.43 -22.84 -2.94
C VAL A 439 -9.82 -21.36 -2.91
N THR A 440 -9.55 -20.65 -4.00
CA THR A 440 -9.92 -19.23 -4.15
C THR A 440 -11.42 -19.05 -4.10
N ALA A 441 -12.18 -19.87 -4.83
CA ALA A 441 -13.65 -19.82 -4.82
C ALA A 441 -14.24 -20.14 -3.44
N GLN A 442 -13.62 -21.05 -2.67
CA GLN A 442 -14.02 -21.35 -1.30
C GLN A 442 -13.86 -20.12 -0.40
N VAL A 443 -12.66 -19.53 -0.35
CA VAL A 443 -12.38 -18.37 0.52
C VAL A 443 -13.22 -17.18 0.10
N GLN A 444 -13.21 -16.80 -1.18
CA GLN A 444 -13.96 -15.64 -1.66
C GLN A 444 -15.48 -15.84 -1.59
N GLY A 445 -15.96 -17.08 -1.75
CA GLY A 445 -17.36 -17.44 -1.52
C GLY A 445 -17.79 -17.15 -0.08
N PHE A 446 -17.02 -17.64 0.89
CA PHE A 446 -17.26 -17.36 2.32
C PHE A 446 -17.26 -15.86 2.62
N LEU A 447 -16.25 -15.12 2.13
CA LEU A 447 -16.16 -13.67 2.33
C LEU A 447 -17.34 -12.90 1.72
N ALA A 448 -17.85 -13.35 0.58
CA ALA A 448 -18.98 -12.72 -0.11
C ALA A 448 -20.33 -13.07 0.53
N GLU A 449 -20.49 -14.27 1.07
CA GLU A 449 -21.72 -14.72 1.74
C GLU A 449 -21.87 -14.15 3.16
N HIS A 450 -20.77 -13.68 3.75
CA HIS A 450 -20.72 -13.19 5.13
C HIS A 450 -20.11 -11.78 5.25
N GLU A 451 -20.47 -10.87 4.34
CA GLU A 451 -19.98 -9.48 4.38
C GLU A 451 -20.27 -8.79 5.73
N GLU A 452 -21.32 -9.21 6.43
CA GLU A 452 -21.69 -8.70 7.75
C GLU A 452 -20.66 -9.02 8.85
N TYR A 453 -19.79 -10.02 8.67
CA TYR A 453 -18.77 -10.39 9.67
C TYR A 453 -17.55 -9.46 9.68
N TYR A 454 -17.45 -8.55 8.73
CA TYR A 454 -16.28 -7.68 8.56
C TYR A 454 -16.70 -6.22 8.67
N SER A 455 -15.91 -5.44 9.41
CA SER A 455 -16.15 -4.02 9.64
C SER A 455 -14.85 -3.29 9.93
N LYS A 456 -14.83 -1.96 9.71
CA LYS A 456 -13.75 -1.09 10.19
C LYS A 456 -13.84 -0.78 11.68
N ASP A 457 -14.98 -1.09 12.30
CA ASP A 457 -15.13 -1.04 13.74
C ASP A 457 -14.71 -2.39 14.35
N SER A 458 -13.54 -2.41 14.97
CA SER A 458 -13.00 -3.60 15.62
C SER A 458 -13.59 -3.85 17.00
N SER A 459 -14.35 -2.90 17.56
CA SER A 459 -14.79 -2.83 18.96
C SER A 459 -13.64 -2.85 20.00
N ALA A 460 -12.41 -2.57 19.57
CA ALA A 460 -11.26 -2.47 20.47
C ALA A 460 -11.48 -1.42 21.57
N MET A 461 -11.05 -1.76 22.78
CA MET A 461 -11.03 -0.85 23.94
C MET A 461 -9.67 -0.17 24.13
N ILE A 462 -8.69 -0.49 23.30
CA ILE A 462 -7.35 0.11 23.33
C ILE A 462 -7.09 0.78 21.98
N MET A 463 -6.61 2.03 22.05
CA MET A 463 -6.17 2.79 20.89
C MET A 463 -4.67 3.07 20.99
N VAL A 464 -3.94 2.92 19.90
CA VAL A 464 -2.53 3.32 19.78
C VAL A 464 -2.44 4.48 18.80
N ALA A 465 -1.90 5.61 19.24
CA ALA A 465 -1.72 6.77 18.37
C ALA A 465 -0.43 6.62 17.53
N TYR A 466 -0.53 6.93 16.24
CA TYR A 466 0.60 7.15 15.36
C TYR A 466 0.71 8.64 15.06
N SER A 467 1.75 9.31 15.57
CA SER A 467 1.98 10.73 15.27
C SER A 467 2.80 10.89 14.00
N PHE A 468 2.14 11.27 12.89
CA PHE A 468 2.83 11.54 11.63
C PHE A 468 4.05 12.48 11.80
N PRO A 469 3.94 13.67 12.43
CA PRO A 469 5.09 14.58 12.59
C PRO A 469 6.22 14.01 13.46
N SER A 470 5.92 13.07 14.36
CA SER A 470 6.93 12.37 15.17
C SER A 470 7.69 11.30 14.38
N TYR A 471 7.02 10.63 13.43
CA TYR A 471 7.55 9.40 12.82
C TYR A 471 8.04 9.54 11.38
N TYR A 472 7.49 10.46 10.56
CA TYR A 472 7.83 10.50 9.12
C TYR A 472 9.34 10.58 8.88
N TRP A 473 10.03 11.47 9.61
CA TRP A 473 11.47 11.66 9.43
C TRP A 473 12.28 10.49 10.00
N ARG A 474 11.85 9.91 11.12
CA ARG A 474 12.50 8.75 11.74
C ARG A 474 12.49 7.55 10.81
N GLU A 475 11.37 7.33 10.12
CA GLU A 475 11.23 6.24 9.17
C GLU A 475 12.01 6.48 7.88
N VAL A 476 12.17 7.73 7.45
CA VAL A 476 13.01 8.10 6.29
C VAL A 476 14.49 7.86 6.59
N THR A 477 14.96 8.20 7.79
CA THR A 477 16.39 8.10 8.15
C THR A 477 16.71 6.81 8.92
N LYS A 478 15.83 5.80 8.92
CA LYS A 478 16.04 4.58 9.70
C LYS A 478 17.21 3.77 9.15
N SER A 479 18.15 3.43 10.02
CA SER A 479 19.18 2.42 9.79
C SER A 479 18.67 1.02 10.16
N GLY A 480 18.97 0.01 9.35
CA GLY A 480 18.59 -1.39 9.61
C GLY A 480 17.28 -1.86 8.95
N GLY A 481 17.10 -1.57 7.65
CA GLY A 481 15.99 -2.08 6.85
C GLY A 481 16.35 -2.22 5.37
N ALA A 482 15.70 -3.19 4.71
CA ALA A 482 15.86 -3.63 3.32
C ALA A 482 17.21 -4.28 2.96
N ASN A 483 17.48 -5.50 3.47
CA ASN A 483 17.93 -6.65 2.65
C ASN A 483 18.46 -7.87 3.44
N ALA A 484 18.59 -7.84 4.78
CA ALA A 484 18.92 -9.07 5.51
C ALA A 484 17.64 -9.81 5.95
N LEU A 485 17.29 -10.86 5.22
CA LEU A 485 16.56 -11.99 5.78
C LEU A 485 17.61 -13.02 6.15
N VAL A 486 17.67 -13.45 7.41
CA VAL A 486 18.46 -14.63 7.78
C VAL A 486 17.65 -15.57 8.68
N GLU A 487 17.78 -16.83 8.28
CA GLU A 487 17.52 -18.13 8.92
C GLU A 487 16.10 -18.62 9.27
N ASP A 488 15.93 -19.87 8.84
CA ASP A 488 14.74 -20.66 8.57
C ASP A 488 14.50 -21.63 9.73
N GLU A 489 13.42 -21.41 10.49
CA GLU A 489 12.79 -22.50 11.26
C GLU A 489 11.47 -22.96 10.60
N SER A 490 10.73 -22.04 9.94
CA SER A 490 9.57 -22.36 9.10
C SER A 490 9.12 -21.17 8.23
N ILE A 491 8.43 -21.46 7.12
CA ILE A 491 7.84 -20.47 6.18
C ILE A 491 6.84 -19.53 6.86
N LEU A 492 6.29 -19.93 8.02
CA LEU A 492 5.31 -19.17 8.80
C LEU A 492 5.92 -18.12 9.72
N PHE A 493 7.17 -18.32 10.15
CA PHE A 493 7.82 -17.51 11.18
C PHE A 493 9.12 -16.90 10.67
N TYR A 494 9.04 -16.19 9.55
CA TYR A 494 10.11 -15.31 9.12
C TYR A 494 10.33 -14.20 10.16
N LYS A 495 11.53 -14.15 10.75
CA LYS A 495 11.96 -13.05 11.60
C LYS A 495 12.79 -12.06 10.80
N SER A 496 12.50 -10.77 10.94
CA SER A 496 13.37 -9.71 10.43
C SER A 496 14.42 -9.38 11.50
N LEU A 497 15.55 -10.09 11.48
CA LEU A 497 16.62 -9.92 12.48
C LEU A 497 17.19 -8.49 12.53
N ASP A 498 17.16 -7.76 11.41
CA ASP A 498 17.66 -6.39 11.35
C ASP A 498 16.84 -5.45 12.23
N MET A 499 15.50 -5.54 12.18
CA MET A 499 14.59 -4.62 12.88
C MET A 499 14.55 -4.85 14.40
N GLU A 500 14.91 -6.04 14.87
CA GLU A 500 14.90 -6.39 16.29
C GLU A 500 16.27 -6.19 16.97
N SER A 501 17.35 -5.98 16.19
CA SER A 501 18.70 -5.77 16.73
C SER A 501 18.87 -4.46 17.49
N GLU A 502 19.58 -4.46 18.62
CA GLU A 502 19.89 -3.24 19.41
C GLU A 502 20.61 -2.14 18.60
N GLY A 503 21.23 -2.49 17.46
CA GLY A 503 21.88 -1.52 16.57
C GLY A 503 20.96 -0.84 15.54
N ALA A 504 19.72 -1.32 15.38
CA ALA A 504 18.77 -0.72 14.45
C ALA A 504 18.09 0.52 15.04
N SER A 505 17.59 1.38 14.15
CA SER A 505 16.86 2.58 14.55
C SER A 505 15.66 2.25 15.43
N ARG A 506 15.48 3.00 16.53
CA ARG A 506 14.34 2.86 17.44
C ARG A 506 13.08 3.42 16.79
N LEU A 507 12.03 2.59 16.73
CA LEU A 507 10.72 2.96 16.21
C LEU A 507 9.63 2.55 17.22
N PRO A 508 9.45 3.31 18.32
CA PRO A 508 8.63 2.90 19.47
C PRO A 508 7.19 2.51 19.12
N PHE A 509 6.56 3.19 18.16
CA PHE A 509 5.23 2.81 17.67
C PHE A 509 5.21 1.38 17.14
N TRP A 510 6.11 1.06 16.22
CA TRP A 510 6.22 -0.26 15.61
C TRP A 510 6.58 -1.33 16.65
N GLU A 511 7.50 -1.02 17.57
CA GLU A 511 7.89 -1.89 18.69
C GLU A 511 6.68 -2.23 19.60
N VAL A 512 5.89 -1.22 19.98
CA VAL A 512 4.70 -1.37 20.83
C VAL A 512 3.61 -2.22 20.16
N ILE A 513 3.26 -1.90 18.90
CA ILE A 513 2.18 -2.64 18.22
C ILE A 513 2.58 -4.08 17.89
N HIS A 514 3.88 -4.34 17.70
CA HIS A 514 4.41 -5.69 17.53
C HIS A 514 4.21 -6.51 18.81
N LEU A 515 4.69 -6.00 19.95
CA LEU A 515 4.53 -6.65 21.26
C LEU A 515 3.04 -6.90 21.60
N MET A 516 2.19 -5.89 21.39
CA MET A 516 0.75 -6.02 21.64
C MET A 516 0.12 -7.11 20.76
N SER A 517 0.52 -7.22 19.50
CA SER A 517 -0.02 -8.22 18.57
C SER A 517 0.46 -9.63 18.89
N ASP A 518 1.72 -9.79 19.31
CA ASP A 518 2.25 -11.08 19.78
C ASP A 518 1.54 -11.57 21.03
N ARG A 519 1.12 -10.65 21.91
CA ARG A 519 0.28 -10.91 23.08
C ARG A 519 -1.22 -11.03 22.75
N GLN A 520 -1.58 -11.13 21.47
CA GLN A 520 -2.96 -11.29 20.98
C GLN A 520 -3.91 -10.16 21.43
N VAL A 521 -3.38 -8.97 21.68
CA VAL A 521 -4.18 -7.81 22.08
C VAL A 521 -4.92 -7.24 20.89
N ILE A 522 -6.19 -6.91 21.10
CA ILE A 522 -7.02 -6.21 20.12
C ILE A 522 -6.95 -4.71 20.40
N TYR A 523 -6.40 -3.97 19.45
CA TYR A 523 -6.27 -2.52 19.48
C TYR A 523 -6.56 -1.92 18.09
N ASP A 524 -6.94 -0.65 18.09
CA ASP A 524 -7.03 0.19 16.90
C ASP A 524 -5.83 1.13 16.82
N VAL A 525 -5.41 1.45 15.60
CA VAL A 525 -4.44 2.52 15.34
C VAL A 525 -5.18 3.78 14.91
N ARG A 526 -4.78 4.95 15.42
CA ARG A 526 -5.27 6.26 14.94
C ARG A 526 -4.11 7.15 14.54
N MET A 527 -4.20 7.71 13.34
CA MET A 527 -3.20 8.60 12.78
C MET A 527 -3.44 10.04 13.24
N PHE A 528 -2.42 10.69 13.77
CA PHE A 528 -2.41 12.11 14.16
C PHE A 528 -1.68 12.92 13.09
N GLY A 529 -2.38 13.93 12.54
CA GLY A 529 -1.83 14.86 11.54
C GLY A 529 -0.99 15.98 12.16
N ASP A 530 -0.42 16.81 11.31
CA ASP A 530 0.49 17.91 11.68
C ASP A 530 -0.09 19.32 11.44
N GLU A 531 -1.37 19.42 11.04
CA GLU A 531 -2.06 20.66 10.61
C GLU A 531 -1.52 21.30 9.32
N ASP A 532 -0.50 20.71 8.69
CA ASP A 532 0.21 21.28 7.55
C ASP A 532 0.13 20.37 6.33
N LEU A 533 0.87 19.25 6.35
CA LEU A 533 0.76 18.21 5.33
C LEU A 533 -0.48 17.36 5.52
N ARG A 534 -0.95 17.19 6.76
CA ARG A 534 -2.17 16.45 7.07
C ARG A 534 -3.01 17.22 8.09
N PRO A 535 -4.28 17.56 7.77
CA PRO A 535 -5.16 18.19 8.74
C PRO A 535 -5.37 17.26 9.94
N ASP A 536 -5.33 17.85 11.13
CA ASP A 536 -5.74 17.22 12.37
C ASP A 536 -7.27 17.20 12.43
N ARG A 537 -7.82 15.99 12.47
CA ARG A 537 -9.27 15.74 12.53
C ARG A 537 -9.66 14.95 13.76
N VAL A 538 -8.78 14.94 14.76
CA VAL A 538 -9.00 14.25 16.02
C VAL A 538 -10.14 14.90 16.79
N ASP A 539 -11.04 14.08 17.31
CA ASP A 539 -12.17 14.48 18.15
C ASP A 539 -12.39 13.42 19.24
N VAL A 540 -12.43 13.84 20.51
CA VAL A 540 -12.70 12.98 21.68
C VAL A 540 -14.02 12.23 21.58
N SER A 541 -14.99 12.73 20.81
CA SER A 541 -16.26 12.05 20.55
C SER A 541 -16.06 10.69 19.88
N GLN A 542 -14.97 10.50 19.14
CA GLN A 542 -14.60 9.26 18.47
C GLN A 542 -13.89 8.27 19.39
N TRP A 543 -13.52 8.68 20.60
CA TRP A 543 -12.74 7.86 21.55
C TRP A 543 -13.55 7.25 22.68
N GLN A 544 -14.88 7.39 22.64
CA GLN A 544 -15.77 6.95 23.73
C GLN A 544 -15.65 5.46 24.07
N GLN A 545 -15.28 4.63 23.09
CA GLN A 545 -15.12 3.18 23.30
C GLN A 545 -13.78 2.79 23.91
N TYR A 546 -12.77 3.66 23.86
CA TYR A 546 -11.43 3.33 24.32
C TYR A 546 -11.29 3.58 25.82
N GLU A 547 -10.94 2.54 26.57
CA GLU A 547 -10.57 2.64 27.99
C GLU A 547 -9.11 3.07 28.18
N LEU A 548 -8.27 2.83 27.16
CA LEU A 548 -6.84 3.16 27.15
C LEU A 548 -6.43 3.74 25.80
N ILE A 549 -5.75 4.88 25.84
CA ILE A 549 -4.98 5.42 24.71
C ILE A 549 -3.50 5.26 25.04
N VAL A 550 -2.74 4.69 24.11
CA VAL A 550 -1.28 4.56 24.19
C VAL A 550 -0.65 5.57 23.24
N LEU A 551 0.33 6.34 23.73
CA LEU A 551 1.14 7.28 22.97
C LEU A 551 2.60 6.79 22.93
N PRO A 552 2.99 5.99 21.92
CA PRO A 552 4.36 5.56 21.73
C PRO A 552 5.17 6.72 21.15
N GLU A 553 5.99 7.34 21.99
CA GLU A 553 6.91 8.44 21.67
C GLU A 553 6.34 9.49 20.71
N CYS A 554 5.14 10.00 21.02
CA CYS A 554 4.49 11.08 20.28
C CYS A 554 5.10 12.43 20.68
N ASP A 555 6.36 12.68 20.29
CA ASP A 555 7.11 13.89 20.62
C ASP A 555 6.51 15.20 20.06
N PHE A 556 5.60 15.10 19.09
CA PHE A 556 4.86 16.22 18.52
C PHE A 556 3.37 15.95 18.62
N LEU A 557 2.63 16.89 19.21
CA LEU A 557 1.17 16.94 19.21
C LEU A 557 0.69 18.36 18.88
N THR A 558 -0.32 18.48 18.02
CA THR A 558 -0.97 19.76 17.70
C THR A 558 -1.68 20.35 18.93
N ALA A 559 -2.13 21.59 18.85
CA ALA A 559 -2.96 22.18 19.92
C ALA A 559 -4.26 21.40 20.12
N ASN A 560 -4.96 21.08 19.02
CA ASN A 560 -6.21 20.32 19.06
C ASN A 560 -6.03 18.91 19.63
N GLN A 561 -5.03 18.13 19.18
CA GLN A 561 -4.72 16.80 19.75
C GLN A 561 -4.52 16.85 21.27
N ARG A 562 -3.81 17.86 21.79
CA ARG A 562 -3.58 18.02 23.23
C ARG A 562 -4.87 18.33 23.98
N GLU A 563 -5.69 19.25 23.48
CA GLU A 563 -6.99 19.58 24.06
C GLU A 563 -7.95 18.37 24.08
N GLU A 564 -7.99 17.59 23.00
CA GLU A 564 -8.83 16.40 22.93
C GLU A 564 -8.36 15.29 23.89
N LEU A 565 -7.04 15.11 24.03
CA LEU A 565 -6.47 14.17 25.02
C LEU A 565 -6.77 14.60 26.48
N GLU A 566 -6.75 15.91 26.76
CA GLU A 566 -7.17 16.44 28.05
C GLU A 566 -8.64 16.14 28.33
N LYS A 567 -9.54 16.43 27.36
CA LYS A 567 -10.98 16.12 27.45
C LYS A 567 -11.22 14.62 27.67
N TYR A 568 -10.44 13.77 27.01
CA TYR A 568 -10.53 12.31 27.18
C TYR A 568 -10.21 11.87 28.60
N ILE A 569 -9.12 12.38 29.18
CA ILE A 569 -8.77 12.09 30.58
C ILE A 569 -9.83 12.62 31.54
N ASP A 570 -10.35 13.82 31.30
CA ASP A 570 -11.36 14.45 32.16
C ASP A 570 -12.70 13.68 32.15
N ARG A 571 -12.97 12.90 31.08
CA ARG A 571 -14.09 11.95 30.99
C ARG A 571 -13.82 10.60 31.67
N GLY A 572 -12.64 10.41 32.26
CA GLY A 572 -12.26 9.19 32.97
C GLY A 572 -11.48 8.17 32.12
N GLY A 573 -11.10 8.52 30.89
CA GLY A 573 -10.20 7.70 30.07
C GLY A 573 -8.81 7.55 30.70
N ARG A 574 -8.07 6.51 30.31
CA ARG A 574 -6.67 6.30 30.72
C ARG A 574 -5.71 6.56 29.57
N LEU A 575 -4.57 7.17 29.87
CA LEU A 575 -3.52 7.48 28.90
C LEU A 575 -2.21 6.82 29.35
N LEU A 576 -1.57 6.07 28.48
CA LEU A 576 -0.21 5.54 28.67
C LEU A 576 0.75 6.29 27.76
N MET A 577 1.62 7.09 28.34
CA MET A 577 2.67 7.83 27.64
C MET A 577 3.95 7.01 27.72
N PHE A 578 4.43 6.54 26.57
CA PHE A 578 5.66 5.76 26.48
C PHE A 578 6.77 6.59 25.84
N GLY A 579 7.74 7.03 26.63
CA GLY A 579 8.82 7.92 26.18
C GLY A 579 8.40 9.38 26.02
N LYS A 580 9.10 10.09 25.14
CA LYS A 580 8.92 11.53 24.90
C LYS A 580 7.53 11.82 24.34
N THR A 581 6.84 12.79 24.93
CA THR A 581 5.50 13.18 24.50
C THR A 581 5.36 14.70 24.48
N ALA A 582 4.85 15.26 23.37
CA ALA A 582 4.59 16.68 23.17
C ALA A 582 5.77 17.62 23.53
N GLU A 583 7.00 17.29 23.12
CA GLU A 583 8.19 18.14 23.30
C GLU A 583 8.01 19.51 22.64
N ASN A 584 7.18 19.60 21.59
CA ASN A 584 6.79 20.86 20.95
C ASN A 584 5.95 21.80 21.84
N CYS A 585 5.44 21.33 22.98
CA CYS A 585 4.79 22.15 24.00
C CYS A 585 5.36 21.87 25.40
N PRO A 586 6.43 22.57 25.80
CA PRO A 586 7.06 22.37 27.10
C PRO A 586 6.09 22.53 28.27
N GLY A 587 6.04 21.54 29.15
CA GLY A 587 5.21 21.55 30.36
C GLY A 587 3.92 20.74 30.24
N TRP A 588 3.40 20.52 29.04
CA TRP A 588 2.15 19.76 28.84
C TRP A 588 2.25 18.33 29.40
N ALA A 589 3.31 17.60 29.05
CA ALA A 589 3.52 16.24 29.54
C ALA A 589 3.64 16.17 31.08
N ARG A 590 4.24 17.18 31.71
CA ARG A 590 4.35 17.26 33.18
C ARG A 590 2.99 17.49 33.83
N GLN A 591 2.18 18.39 33.27
CA GLN A 591 0.82 18.65 33.72
C GLN A 591 -0.06 17.40 33.58
N MET A 592 0.07 16.66 32.48
CA MET A 592 -0.67 15.41 32.29
C MET A 592 -0.24 14.34 33.29
N ALA A 593 1.04 14.22 33.61
CA ALA A 593 1.56 13.26 34.58
C ALA A 593 1.01 13.48 36.02
N GLU A 594 0.52 14.67 36.36
CA GLU A 594 -0.14 14.93 37.65
C GLU A 594 -1.57 14.33 37.73
N LYS A 595 -2.17 13.99 36.58
CA LYS A 595 -3.51 13.39 36.52
C LYS A 595 -3.46 11.90 36.85
N LYS A 596 -4.33 11.43 37.74
CA LYS A 596 -4.37 10.02 38.23
C LYS A 596 -4.55 8.94 37.16
N ASN A 597 -5.15 9.29 36.02
CA ASN A 597 -5.43 8.34 34.93
C ASN A 597 -4.35 8.36 33.84
N VAL A 598 -3.25 9.08 34.05
CA VAL A 598 -2.10 9.12 33.15
C VAL A 598 -0.99 8.25 33.74
N ILE A 599 -0.53 7.28 32.96
CA ILE A 599 0.59 6.40 33.28
C ILE A 599 1.77 6.83 32.43
N ILE A 600 2.92 7.05 33.07
CA ILE A 600 4.18 7.33 32.40
C ILE A 600 5.01 6.05 32.39
N CYS A 601 5.50 5.68 31.22
CA CYS A 601 6.43 4.58 31.02
C CYS A 601 7.68 5.12 30.33
N ASP A 602 8.84 4.93 30.96
CA ASP A 602 10.11 5.39 30.42
C ASP A 602 10.49 4.60 29.17
N ASN A 603 11.09 5.28 28.18
CA ASN A 603 11.66 4.66 26.99
C ASN A 603 13.20 4.81 27.02
N PRO A 604 13.93 3.93 27.72
CA PRO A 604 15.38 3.95 27.74
C PRO A 604 15.97 3.64 26.35
N ALA A 605 17.27 3.95 26.19
CA ALA A 605 17.94 3.82 24.90
C ALA A 605 18.01 2.35 24.41
N SER A 606 18.24 1.39 25.31
CA SER A 606 18.19 -0.04 24.99
C SER A 606 16.77 -0.44 24.61
N ARG A 607 16.61 -1.07 23.44
CA ARG A 607 15.32 -1.59 22.98
C ARG A 607 14.80 -2.68 23.92
N GLY A 608 15.67 -3.61 24.32
CA GLY A 608 15.28 -4.72 25.19
C GLY A 608 14.73 -4.21 26.53
N GLU A 609 15.46 -3.31 27.20
CA GLU A 609 15.04 -2.70 28.46
C GLU A 609 13.72 -1.94 28.30
N ALA A 610 13.59 -1.15 27.23
CA ALA A 610 12.40 -0.36 26.97
C ALA A 610 11.14 -1.22 26.74
N MET A 611 11.28 -2.31 25.98
CA MET A 611 10.16 -3.22 25.70
C MET A 611 9.80 -4.11 26.90
N GLU A 612 10.77 -4.44 27.74
CA GLU A 612 10.50 -5.12 29.01
C GLU A 612 9.70 -4.21 29.95
N LEU A 613 10.13 -2.96 30.14
CA LEU A 613 9.41 -1.97 30.95
C LEU A 613 8.00 -1.70 30.41
N PHE A 614 7.88 -1.47 29.10
CA PHE A 614 6.57 -1.29 28.46
C PHE A 614 5.68 -2.52 28.67
N GLY A 615 6.21 -3.71 28.43
CA GLY A 615 5.49 -4.97 28.60
C GLY A 615 4.94 -5.14 30.02
N GLN A 616 5.75 -4.90 31.05
CA GLN A 616 5.32 -4.99 32.45
C GLN A 616 4.17 -4.03 32.77
N VAL A 617 4.32 -2.74 32.44
CA VAL A 617 3.29 -1.72 32.69
C VAL A 617 2.02 -2.02 31.89
N PHE A 618 2.18 -2.43 30.64
CA PHE A 618 1.07 -2.68 29.74
C PHE A 618 0.28 -3.94 30.12
N GLU A 619 0.94 -5.01 30.55
CA GLU A 619 0.28 -6.26 30.98
C GLU A 619 -0.72 -6.01 32.13
N GLU A 620 -0.34 -5.23 33.14
CA GLU A 620 -1.22 -4.89 34.27
C GLU A 620 -2.49 -4.15 33.82
N LEU A 621 -2.35 -3.26 32.83
CA LEU A 621 -3.47 -2.51 32.25
C LEU A 621 -4.33 -3.41 31.36
N ASN A 622 -3.69 -4.14 30.45
CA ASN A 622 -4.35 -5.02 29.50
C ASN A 622 -5.13 -6.12 30.21
N ASP A 623 -4.65 -6.64 31.33
CA ASP A 623 -5.38 -7.67 32.09
C ASP A 623 -6.77 -7.21 32.54
N ARG A 624 -6.93 -5.90 32.75
CA ARG A 624 -8.17 -5.25 33.16
C ARG A 624 -8.98 -4.67 32.02
N ILE A 625 -8.44 -4.58 30.80
CA ILE A 625 -9.09 -3.89 29.67
C ILE A 625 -9.35 -4.82 28.49
N ALA A 626 -8.53 -5.87 28.34
CA ALA A 626 -8.55 -6.79 27.20
C ALA A 626 -9.96 -7.17 26.79
N GLN A 627 -10.25 -6.90 25.52
CA GLN A 627 -11.54 -7.21 24.91
C GLN A 627 -11.76 -8.71 24.80
N VAL A 628 -10.73 -9.44 24.36
CA VAL A 628 -10.72 -10.90 24.24
C VAL A 628 -9.45 -11.44 24.87
N LYS A 629 -9.59 -12.50 25.66
CA LYS A 629 -8.47 -13.33 26.13
C LYS A 629 -8.62 -14.73 25.56
N VAL A 630 -7.60 -15.16 24.82
CA VAL A 630 -7.51 -16.52 24.28
C VAL A 630 -6.63 -17.36 25.19
N ARG A 631 -7.06 -18.58 25.53
CA ARG A 631 -6.27 -19.55 26.27
C ARG A 631 -6.32 -20.89 25.55
N VAL A 632 -5.15 -21.44 25.26
CA VAL A 632 -4.98 -22.79 24.72
C VAL A 632 -4.53 -23.70 25.86
N GLU A 633 -5.06 -24.93 25.92
CA GLU A 633 -4.67 -25.90 26.97
C GLU A 633 -3.18 -26.26 26.87
N ASP A 634 -2.70 -26.52 25.65
CA ASP A 634 -1.26 -26.60 25.36
C ASP A 634 -0.69 -25.20 25.14
N VAL A 635 0.00 -24.68 26.16
CA VAL A 635 0.59 -23.34 26.16
C VAL A 635 1.63 -23.17 25.04
N SER A 636 2.28 -24.24 24.58
CA SER A 636 3.23 -24.16 23.45
C SER A 636 2.54 -23.77 22.14
N LEU A 637 1.22 -24.01 22.05
CA LEU A 637 0.41 -23.69 20.88
C LEU A 637 -0.25 -22.30 20.97
N GLN A 638 -0.11 -21.57 22.08
CA GLN A 638 -0.77 -20.28 22.31
C GLN A 638 -0.47 -19.26 21.20
N ASN A 639 0.78 -19.18 20.75
CA ASN A 639 1.25 -18.21 19.75
C ASN A 639 0.80 -18.53 18.32
N PHE A 640 0.22 -19.71 18.08
CA PHE A 640 -0.32 -20.11 16.78
C PHE A 640 -1.75 -19.60 16.55
N VAL A 641 -2.38 -18.95 17.53
CA VAL A 641 -3.74 -18.43 17.37
C VAL A 641 -3.70 -16.93 17.04
N GLY A 642 -4.27 -16.53 15.90
CA GLY A 642 -4.61 -15.14 15.59
C GLY A 642 -6.00 -14.79 16.10
N VAL A 643 -6.21 -13.55 16.55
CA VAL A 643 -7.53 -13.10 17.03
C VAL A 643 -7.82 -11.64 16.66
N HIS A 644 -9.05 -11.39 16.22
CA HIS A 644 -9.58 -10.05 15.99
C HIS A 644 -11.09 -10.00 16.22
N CYS A 645 -11.64 -8.80 16.36
CA CYS A 645 -13.06 -8.56 16.53
C CYS A 645 -13.58 -7.62 15.46
N HIS A 646 -14.85 -7.78 15.08
CA HIS A 646 -15.57 -6.79 14.28
C HIS A 646 -16.95 -6.55 14.87
N ARG A 647 -17.45 -5.33 14.71
CA ARG A 647 -18.80 -4.92 15.06
C ARG A 647 -19.51 -4.35 13.83
N ASN A 648 -20.64 -4.93 13.47
CA ASN A 648 -21.43 -4.52 12.32
C ASN A 648 -22.93 -4.73 12.56
N HIS A 649 -23.76 -3.69 12.43
CA HIS A 649 -25.23 -3.75 12.40
C HIS A 649 -25.92 -4.86 13.23
N GLY A 650 -25.62 -4.96 14.54
CA GLY A 650 -26.23 -5.92 15.46
C GLY A 650 -25.53 -7.29 15.58
N VAL A 651 -24.47 -7.51 14.80
CA VAL A 651 -23.59 -8.67 14.87
C VAL A 651 -22.22 -8.24 15.37
N ASN A 652 -21.71 -8.95 16.38
CA ASN A 652 -20.32 -8.87 16.81
C ASN A 652 -19.66 -10.19 16.45
N THR A 653 -18.47 -10.16 15.90
CA THR A 653 -17.75 -11.38 15.51
C THR A 653 -16.37 -11.42 16.11
N ILE A 654 -15.96 -12.59 16.60
CA ILE A 654 -14.57 -12.85 17.02
C ILE A 654 -13.97 -13.83 16.02
N HIS A 655 -12.98 -13.39 15.28
CA HIS A 655 -12.29 -14.17 14.26
C HIS A 655 -11.06 -14.83 14.87
N LEU A 656 -10.85 -16.10 14.54
CA LEU A 656 -9.72 -16.91 14.97
C LEU A 656 -9.01 -17.52 13.77
N LEU A 657 -7.69 -17.34 13.70
CA LEU A 657 -6.82 -17.99 12.73
C LEU A 657 -5.91 -18.99 13.43
N ASN A 658 -5.68 -20.12 12.80
CA ASN A 658 -4.74 -21.13 13.26
C ASN A 658 -3.55 -21.20 12.31
N TYR A 659 -2.40 -20.75 12.78
CA TYR A 659 -1.15 -20.76 12.04
C TYR A 659 -0.36 -22.08 12.19
N ARG A 660 -0.91 -23.14 12.80
CA ARG A 660 -0.21 -24.40 13.07
C ARG A 660 -0.12 -25.29 11.81
N TYR A 661 0.66 -24.87 10.82
CA TYR A 661 0.90 -25.65 9.60
C TYR A 661 1.96 -26.74 9.82
N ASP A 662 1.66 -27.97 9.43
CA ASP A 662 2.62 -29.08 9.41
C ASP A 662 3.11 -29.31 7.98
N ARG A 663 4.41 -29.10 7.74
CA ARG A 663 5.03 -29.26 6.42
C ARG A 663 5.01 -30.69 5.89
N LYS A 664 4.99 -31.72 6.77
CA LYS A 664 4.99 -33.12 6.33
C LYS A 664 3.60 -33.56 5.88
N GLU A 665 2.58 -33.07 6.58
CA GLU A 665 1.18 -33.37 6.30
C GLU A 665 0.54 -32.40 5.30
N ASP A 666 1.24 -31.32 4.92
CA ASP A 666 0.77 -30.25 4.04
C ASP A 666 -0.60 -29.69 4.42
N ARG A 667 -0.79 -29.44 5.73
CA ARG A 667 -2.06 -28.94 6.27
C ARG A 667 -1.91 -28.21 7.59
N VAL A 668 -2.87 -27.35 7.89
CA VAL A 668 -3.00 -26.76 9.23
C VAL A 668 -3.59 -27.81 10.17
N GLN A 669 -2.84 -28.15 11.23
CA GLN A 669 -3.30 -29.05 12.28
C GLN A 669 -4.23 -28.30 13.24
N PRO A 670 -5.40 -28.85 13.58
CA PRO A 670 -6.28 -28.22 14.56
C PRO A 670 -5.60 -28.02 15.92
N ILE A 671 -5.96 -26.95 16.61
CA ILE A 671 -5.56 -26.70 18.00
C ILE A 671 -6.71 -27.14 18.90
N GLU A 672 -6.45 -28.05 19.83
CA GLU A 672 -7.49 -28.61 20.71
C GLU A 672 -7.74 -27.70 21.93
N HIS A 673 -8.98 -27.72 22.41
CA HIS A 673 -9.41 -27.08 23.66
C HIS A 673 -9.05 -25.60 23.79
N VAL A 674 -9.48 -24.79 22.81
CA VAL A 674 -9.31 -23.32 22.83
C VAL A 674 -10.45 -22.67 23.60
N ARG A 675 -10.10 -21.86 24.61
CA ARG A 675 -11.05 -21.07 25.42
C ARG A 675 -10.89 -19.59 25.13
N LEU A 676 -12.02 -18.92 24.90
CA LEU A 676 -12.13 -17.49 24.71
C LEU A 676 -12.90 -16.88 25.87
N GLU A 677 -12.43 -15.75 26.36
CA GLU A 677 -13.17 -14.87 27.27
C GLU A 677 -13.26 -13.49 26.65
N ALA A 678 -14.46 -13.07 26.27
CA ALA A 678 -14.71 -11.82 25.59
C ALA A 678 -15.62 -10.90 26.40
N ARG A 679 -15.41 -9.60 26.28
CA ARG A 679 -16.35 -8.56 26.73
C ARG A 679 -17.33 -8.29 25.61
N ILE A 680 -18.62 -8.33 25.92
CA ILE A 680 -19.69 -8.09 24.96
C ILE A 680 -20.51 -6.87 25.38
N PRO A 681 -20.93 -6.02 24.43
CA PRO A 681 -21.57 -4.73 24.74
C PRO A 681 -22.99 -4.87 25.33
N SER A 682 -23.66 -5.99 25.10
CA SER A 682 -25.01 -6.27 25.63
C SER A 682 -25.22 -7.79 25.74
N GLU A 683 -26.36 -8.22 26.30
CA GLU A 683 -26.65 -9.65 26.44
C GLU A 683 -26.76 -10.32 25.06
N ALA A 684 -25.97 -11.38 24.86
CA ALA A 684 -26.01 -12.13 23.61
C ALA A 684 -27.31 -12.93 23.52
N THR A 685 -28.08 -12.71 22.45
CA THR A 685 -29.29 -13.48 22.13
C THR A 685 -28.95 -14.83 21.49
N SER A 686 -27.86 -14.89 20.72
CA SER A 686 -27.33 -16.14 20.16
C SER A 686 -25.82 -16.09 19.97
N VAL A 687 -25.16 -17.23 20.16
CA VAL A 687 -23.73 -17.41 19.88
C VAL A 687 -23.56 -18.65 19.01
N ARG A 688 -22.91 -18.51 17.86
CA ARG A 688 -22.59 -19.60 16.93
C ARG A 688 -21.11 -19.57 16.57
N CYS A 689 -20.55 -20.73 16.28
CA CYS A 689 -19.16 -20.86 15.86
C CYS A 689 -19.15 -21.50 14.47
N MET A 690 -18.53 -20.87 13.47
CA MET A 690 -18.51 -21.39 12.09
C MET A 690 -17.08 -21.54 11.59
N ASP A 691 -16.86 -22.52 10.71
CA ASP A 691 -15.61 -22.68 9.96
C ASP A 691 -15.68 -21.96 8.59
N LEU A 692 -14.60 -22.09 7.81
CA LEU A 692 -14.47 -21.52 6.47
C LEU A 692 -15.47 -22.10 5.45
N ASP A 693 -16.03 -23.29 5.69
CA ASP A 693 -17.07 -23.88 4.84
C ASP A 693 -18.47 -23.37 5.22
N GLY A 694 -18.58 -22.45 6.19
CA GLY A 694 -19.85 -22.00 6.74
C GLY A 694 -20.54 -23.07 7.61
N LYS A 695 -19.82 -24.13 8.01
CA LYS A 695 -20.37 -25.19 8.86
C LYS A 695 -20.22 -24.83 10.32
N GLU A 696 -21.23 -25.16 11.12
CA GLU A 696 -21.20 -24.92 12.56
C GLU A 696 -20.20 -25.86 13.24
N ILE A 697 -19.27 -25.28 14.00
CA ILE A 697 -18.29 -25.98 14.82
C ILE A 697 -18.90 -26.16 16.21
N PRO A 698 -18.85 -27.38 16.80
CA PRO A 698 -19.28 -27.60 18.18
C PRO A 698 -18.55 -26.67 19.15
N CYS A 699 -19.30 -25.82 19.85
CA CYS A 699 -18.76 -24.93 20.85
C CYS A 699 -19.67 -24.79 22.07
N GLN A 700 -19.08 -24.62 23.25
CA GLN A 700 -19.82 -24.34 24.49
C GLN A 700 -19.72 -22.84 24.77
N ALA A 701 -20.84 -22.13 24.63
CA ALA A 701 -20.92 -20.71 24.91
C ALA A 701 -21.70 -20.43 26.20
N ARG A 702 -21.21 -19.50 27.01
CA ARG A 702 -21.91 -18.98 28.19
C ARG A 702 -21.76 -17.47 28.25
N ALA A 703 -22.87 -16.75 28.11
CA ALA A 703 -22.93 -15.30 28.31
C ALA A 703 -23.48 -14.98 29.70
N ALA A 704 -22.81 -14.12 30.46
CA ALA A 704 -23.28 -13.59 31.73
C ALA A 704 -22.60 -12.25 32.06
N GLN A 705 -23.37 -11.27 32.56
CA GLN A 705 -22.84 -10.01 33.09
C GLN A 705 -21.88 -9.27 32.13
N GLY A 706 -22.23 -9.16 30.85
CA GLY A 706 -21.41 -8.47 29.83
C GLY A 706 -20.13 -9.23 29.44
N ARG A 707 -20.02 -10.52 29.82
CA ARG A 707 -18.92 -11.40 29.42
C ARG A 707 -19.45 -12.62 28.70
N LEU A 708 -18.70 -13.05 27.69
CA LEU A 708 -18.92 -14.27 26.93
C LEU A 708 -17.72 -15.20 27.11
N THR A 709 -17.98 -16.43 27.53
CA THR A 709 -16.98 -17.50 27.49
C THR A 709 -17.37 -18.47 26.38
N VAL A 710 -16.45 -18.75 25.45
CA VAL A 710 -16.62 -19.78 24.42
C VAL A 710 -15.51 -20.81 24.56
N LYS A 711 -15.88 -22.09 24.49
CA LYS A 711 -14.92 -23.20 24.41
C LYS A 711 -15.10 -23.92 23.08
N LEU A 712 -14.02 -24.02 22.32
CA LEU A 712 -13.92 -24.78 21.10
C LEU A 712 -13.16 -26.07 21.40
N GLU A 713 -13.75 -27.22 21.08
CA GLU A 713 -13.04 -28.49 21.22
C GLU A 713 -11.85 -28.57 20.25
N LYS A 714 -12.04 -28.03 19.03
CA LYS A 714 -11.01 -27.95 17.99
C LYS A 714 -11.14 -26.63 17.23
N LEU A 715 -10.06 -25.87 17.19
CA LEU A 715 -9.91 -24.73 16.30
C LEU A 715 -9.30 -25.21 14.98
N PRO A 716 -10.06 -25.24 13.86
CA PRO A 716 -9.53 -25.55 12.53
C PRO A 716 -8.67 -24.38 12.01
N LEU A 717 -8.37 -24.35 10.70
CA LEU A 717 -7.61 -23.26 10.07
C LEU A 717 -8.19 -21.87 10.36
N TYR A 718 -9.51 -21.76 10.32
CA TYR A 718 -10.24 -20.53 10.59
C TYR A 718 -11.56 -20.83 11.27
N ALA A 719 -11.89 -20.04 12.28
CA ALA A 719 -13.20 -20.06 12.92
C ALA A 719 -13.67 -18.63 13.20
N VAL A 720 -14.98 -18.40 13.07
CA VAL A 720 -15.62 -17.15 13.49
C VAL A 720 -16.69 -17.45 14.54
N VAL A 721 -16.62 -16.74 15.66
CA VAL A 721 -17.66 -16.74 16.68
C VAL A 721 -18.60 -15.57 16.37
N GLU A 722 -19.79 -15.88 15.88
CA GLU A 722 -20.85 -14.92 15.64
C GLU A 722 -21.66 -14.72 16.92
N ILE A 723 -21.81 -13.46 17.32
CA ILE A 723 -22.51 -13.03 18.53
C ILE A 723 -23.59 -12.04 18.11
N ARG A 724 -24.86 -12.44 18.22
CA ARG A 724 -25.99 -11.53 18.01
C ARG A 724 -26.44 -10.97 19.34
N CYS A 725 -26.69 -9.66 19.36
CA CYS A 725 -27.11 -8.90 20.53
C CYS A 725 -28.54 -8.40 20.34
#